data_AF-A0A8H5VIM0-F1
#
_entry.id   AF-A0A8H5VIM0-F1
#
_cell.length_a   1.000
_cell.length_b   1.000
_cell.length_c   1.000
_cell.angle_alpha   90.00
_cell.angle_beta   90.00
_cell.angle_gamma   90.00
#
_symmetry.space_group_name_H-M   'P 1'
#
loop_
_entity.id
_entity.type
_entity.pdbx_description
1 polymer ?
#
loop_
_entity_poly.entity_id
_entity_poly.type
_entity_poly.pdbx_seq_one_letter_code
_entity_poly.pdbx_strand_id
1 'polypeptide(L)'
;MSTKQFYLLGEAPSTAREVDLPPAVDFEVLQNIVASHFAIVKPNGVGFVHDDKRLNAVSEVLDKDEPIAVSINGNAVRDVPGPAGIPYFGNYLEIYPDHLGNHQRLFEKYGPLFVTNSMGNRLYQTNSAELSNIFLAEDHYFTKDIVPGHPLHPIKNQEAGVFLADTDTEQWRLAHKFLPPALGPKAVRHYAPTMQRTVEKSFKVFDELDEKGEAWNVYQYMLKLGSQAVGKLVLGMDFAHFEEVDAPLHEMVLKIAENLELNKKVSSMGAWYAKMPFGDPKKVRDTMARIMEMMTESIARASKGQEDLELQDAALKAENVVDYFLRAKDNKGSKLPPSQFAPTLLVATAAGFTTTSSLLSWLIYSLVKYPGNQERLLQELIDNDWDEDTQVTAETTNKLSFLDKFIKETQRLHNPSFQPARTAKVDMILPGGYKLPKGAVVISALHHMHNNKDVWENPGRFDPDRWDTEQVKNRPPGSYIPFATGPRMCVGFNFALQEIKVFLPKLVYRYKFSLAQDGPIEYDPYFQLIRPNNLLSFPLNSSIGTVKMVLTKDEKALHDQVNILPRRQLIIALATLSSALLLVTIDQNGISVTLPTIAKDLNAEATISWAGTSSLIANTCFQMLYGRLSDVFGRKVVFISAALLLCVSDLLCSFSQNAVMFYVFRALAGIGGGGVLNLNNIIISDIVSLEQRGKIQGITGATVGLGNILGPFIAAGIMERSSWRGFFWLLTPLSFLTAVLSFFFLPSKPPTISFKEGITKIDWVGSWVSGVGIVLLLIPISGGGSYFSWDSPLSISFLAVGGSLFLAFIGWEWKMAKLPMMPVDIYKNSSISIMLAQNFLLGAVYQSYLYYVPLYLQNPHQYSAMKSAAIYTPLVAAQMIASVCSGQYISHRLRYGEVLIFGFAVWTLGAGLALLLTRHSSIAVIGVILGVVGMGVGCIFQPTLIALQAHSPKSRRAVIISNRNFYRCIGGACGLAISAAVLQAQLRATLPAEYKDLASSTYVLPESMRKVPAVLDAYMSASHSNILASY
;
A
#
# COMPACT_ATOMS: atom_id res chain seq x y z
N MET A 1 45.20 42.23 -24.31
CA MET A 1 43.98 41.55 -23.82
C MET A 1 42.87 41.87 -24.80
N SER A 2 42.12 40.88 -25.23
CA SER A 2 40.92 41.08 -26.07
C SER A 2 39.71 40.73 -25.24
N THR A 3 38.79 41.68 -25.06
CA THR A 3 37.52 41.44 -24.35
C THR A 3 36.51 40.87 -25.34
N LYS A 4 35.83 39.77 -24.98
CA LYS A 4 34.77 39.15 -25.79
C LYS A 4 33.52 38.94 -24.96
N GLN A 5 32.37 38.98 -25.62
CA GLN A 5 31.07 38.79 -24.97
C GLN A 5 30.56 37.37 -25.20
N PHE A 6 30.17 36.70 -24.12
CA PHE A 6 29.61 35.35 -24.15
C PHE A 6 28.26 35.31 -23.45
N TYR A 7 27.33 34.49 -23.90
CA TYR A 7 26.05 34.22 -23.22
C TYR A 7 25.76 32.71 -23.24
N LEU A 8 24.89 32.23 -22.36
CA LEU A 8 24.54 30.80 -22.32
C LEU A 8 23.55 30.47 -23.44
N LEU A 9 23.84 29.45 -24.24
CA LEU A 9 22.92 28.99 -25.29
C LEU A 9 21.59 28.56 -24.65
N GLY A 10 20.48 29.18 -25.05
CA GLY A 10 19.15 29.01 -24.42
C GLY A 10 18.71 30.22 -23.58
N GLU A 11 19.61 31.16 -23.31
CA GLU A 11 19.29 32.49 -22.82
C GLU A 11 19.32 33.53 -23.96
N ALA A 12 18.75 34.70 -23.71
CA ALA A 12 18.79 35.80 -24.67
C ALA A 12 20.22 36.38 -24.78
N PRO A 13 20.70 36.80 -25.97
CA PRO A 13 22.02 37.43 -26.13
C PRO A 13 22.25 38.66 -25.24
N SER A 14 21.17 39.31 -24.78
CA SER A 14 21.23 40.42 -23.82
C SER A 14 21.75 40.02 -22.43
N THR A 15 21.87 38.72 -22.12
CA THR A 15 22.49 38.24 -20.87
C THR A 15 24.01 38.07 -20.98
N ALA A 16 24.60 38.49 -22.11
CA ALA A 16 26.01 38.34 -22.36
C ALA A 16 26.88 39.04 -21.30
N ARG A 17 28.00 38.40 -20.98
CA ARG A 17 29.01 38.88 -20.04
C ARG A 17 30.31 39.12 -20.78
N GLU A 18 30.97 40.22 -20.45
CA GLU A 18 32.32 40.52 -20.93
C GLU A 18 33.34 39.62 -20.21
N VAL A 19 34.23 39.03 -21.00
CA VAL A 19 35.29 38.13 -20.55
C VAL A 19 36.61 38.58 -21.17
N ASP A 20 37.57 38.91 -20.31
CA ASP A 20 38.91 39.33 -20.74
C ASP A 20 39.78 38.12 -21.07
N LEU A 21 40.31 38.11 -22.31
CA LEU A 21 41.16 37.03 -22.79
C LEU A 21 42.65 37.44 -22.76
N PRO A 22 43.56 36.56 -22.28
CA PRO A 22 44.99 36.80 -22.32
C PRO A 22 45.53 36.91 -23.76
N PRO A 23 46.75 37.43 -23.99
CA PRO A 23 47.31 37.60 -25.33
C PRO A 23 47.58 36.28 -26.09
N ALA A 24 47.81 35.18 -25.37
CA ALA A 24 48.01 33.84 -25.92
C ALA A 24 47.03 32.88 -25.21
N VAL A 25 45.96 32.48 -25.90
CA VAL A 25 44.91 31.60 -25.37
C VAL A 25 44.79 30.41 -26.30
N ASP A 26 44.99 29.21 -25.78
CA ASP A 26 44.60 27.99 -26.48
C ASP A 26 43.13 27.66 -26.19
N PHE A 27 42.57 26.67 -26.88
CA PHE A 27 41.15 26.37 -26.77
C PHE A 27 40.76 25.88 -25.36
N GLU A 28 41.64 25.17 -24.68
CA GLU A 28 41.40 24.63 -23.33
C GLU A 28 41.42 25.76 -22.28
N VAL A 29 42.38 26.68 -22.37
CA VAL A 29 42.44 27.88 -21.52
C VAL A 29 41.20 28.74 -21.75
N LEU A 30 40.75 28.90 -22.99
CA LEU A 30 39.51 29.62 -23.30
C LEU A 30 38.29 28.97 -22.64
N GLN A 31 38.16 27.63 -22.75
CA GLN A 31 37.11 26.87 -22.09
C GLN A 31 37.13 27.07 -20.56
N ASN A 32 38.31 27.04 -19.94
CA ASN A 32 38.49 27.26 -18.50
C ASN A 32 38.09 28.68 -18.05
N ILE A 33 38.49 29.71 -18.81
CA ILE A 33 38.14 31.11 -18.51
C ILE A 33 36.62 31.29 -18.62
N VAL A 34 35.99 30.82 -19.70
CA VAL A 34 34.53 30.94 -19.87
C VAL A 34 33.80 30.13 -18.79
N ALA A 35 34.27 28.93 -18.47
CA ALA A 35 33.67 28.10 -17.44
C ALA A 35 33.66 28.78 -16.06
N SER A 36 34.73 29.47 -15.69
CA SER A 36 34.79 30.18 -14.40
C SER A 36 33.80 31.36 -14.34
N HIS A 37 33.64 32.12 -15.43
CA HIS A 37 32.70 33.26 -15.49
C HIS A 37 31.23 32.86 -15.41
N PHE A 38 30.89 31.65 -15.84
CA PHE A 38 29.52 31.10 -15.83
C PHE A 38 29.28 30.03 -14.75
N ALA A 39 30.24 29.77 -13.86
CA ALA A 39 30.18 28.70 -12.86
C ALA A 39 29.83 27.33 -13.48
N ILE A 40 30.46 27.00 -14.61
CA ILE A 40 30.32 25.72 -15.30
C ILE A 40 31.26 24.72 -14.64
N VAL A 41 30.71 23.62 -14.14
CA VAL A 41 31.46 22.67 -13.29
C VAL A 41 32.56 21.92 -14.06
N LYS A 42 32.33 21.62 -15.35
CA LYS A 42 33.30 20.93 -16.22
C LYS A 42 33.66 21.78 -17.45
N PRO A 43 34.85 22.42 -17.46
CA PRO A 43 35.26 23.29 -18.57
C PRO A 43 35.36 22.59 -19.93
N ASN A 44 35.80 21.33 -19.96
CA ASN A 44 35.94 20.56 -21.20
C ASN A 44 34.61 20.34 -21.96
N GLY A 45 33.46 20.53 -21.30
CA GLY A 45 32.15 20.49 -21.92
C GLY A 45 31.75 21.78 -22.63
N VAL A 46 32.48 22.88 -22.47
CA VAL A 46 32.16 24.19 -23.03
C VAL A 46 32.37 24.21 -24.55
N GLY A 47 31.31 24.51 -25.30
CA GLY A 47 31.37 24.70 -26.74
C GLY A 47 30.88 26.08 -27.14
N PHE A 48 31.50 26.68 -28.15
CA PHE A 48 31.15 28.01 -28.64
C PHE A 48 30.32 27.91 -29.91
N VAL A 49 29.21 28.65 -29.98
CA VAL A 49 28.23 28.62 -31.08
C VAL A 49 27.90 30.05 -31.49
N HIS A 50 27.85 30.29 -32.80
CA HIS A 50 27.43 31.57 -33.39
C HIS A 50 26.69 31.26 -34.70
N ASP A 51 25.51 31.86 -34.92
CA ASP A 51 24.62 31.58 -36.06
C ASP A 51 24.40 30.09 -36.32
N ASP A 52 24.08 29.32 -35.27
CA ASP A 52 23.90 27.86 -35.29
C ASP A 52 25.12 27.05 -35.78
N LYS A 53 26.29 27.68 -35.91
CA LYS A 53 27.56 27.03 -36.25
C LYS A 53 28.46 26.91 -35.04
N ARG A 54 29.04 25.73 -34.86
CA ARG A 54 30.01 25.45 -33.80
C ARG A 54 31.39 25.98 -34.18
N LEU A 55 32.00 26.76 -33.29
CA LEU A 55 33.36 27.28 -33.42
C LEU A 55 34.32 26.28 -32.76
N ASN A 56 35.35 25.85 -33.48
CA ASN A 56 36.29 24.79 -33.06
C ASN A 56 37.72 25.30 -32.86
N ALA A 57 38.01 26.55 -33.22
CA ALA A 57 39.32 27.17 -33.04
C ALA A 57 39.21 28.51 -32.30
N VAL A 58 40.24 28.87 -31.53
CA VAL A 58 40.28 30.16 -30.82
C VAL A 58 40.24 31.33 -31.80
N SER A 59 40.87 31.19 -32.97
CA SER A 59 40.82 32.21 -34.04
C SER A 59 39.38 32.48 -34.50
N GLU A 60 38.53 31.47 -34.60
CA GLU A 60 37.12 31.62 -34.99
C GLU A 60 36.31 32.35 -33.93
N VAL A 61 36.63 32.17 -32.65
CA VAL A 61 36.01 32.90 -31.52
C VAL A 61 36.50 34.36 -31.51
N LEU A 62 37.78 34.59 -31.77
CA LEU A 62 38.36 35.94 -31.76
C LEU A 62 37.92 36.79 -32.95
N ASP A 63 37.57 36.17 -34.07
CA ASP A 63 37.08 36.82 -35.30
C ASP A 63 35.65 37.37 -35.18
N LYS A 64 34.88 36.99 -34.14
CA LYS A 64 33.49 37.46 -33.96
C LYS A 64 33.39 38.64 -33.01
N ASP A 65 32.81 39.73 -33.48
CA ASP A 65 32.55 40.92 -32.67
C ASP A 65 31.20 40.88 -31.94
N GLU A 66 30.30 39.99 -32.37
CA GLU A 66 29.00 39.76 -31.73
C GLU A 66 29.09 38.79 -30.55
N PRO A 67 28.11 38.82 -29.61
CA PRO A 67 28.05 37.88 -28.49
C PRO A 67 28.02 36.41 -28.95
N ILE A 68 28.83 35.59 -28.31
CA ILE A 68 29.01 34.17 -28.66
C ILE A 68 28.21 33.29 -27.68
N ALA A 69 27.43 32.36 -28.21
CA ALA A 69 26.65 31.44 -27.38
C ALA A 69 27.53 30.31 -26.82
N VAL A 70 27.32 29.98 -25.56
CA VAL A 70 28.04 28.94 -24.82
C VAL A 70 27.12 27.75 -24.62
N SER A 71 27.43 26.65 -25.31
CA SER A 71 26.78 25.35 -25.17
C SER A 71 27.53 24.45 -24.20
N ILE A 72 26.84 23.49 -23.57
CA ILE A 72 27.42 22.54 -22.62
C ILE A 72 27.21 21.11 -23.12
N ASN A 73 28.30 20.43 -23.49
CA ASN A 73 28.29 19.14 -24.19
C ASN A 73 27.39 19.17 -25.45
N GLY A 74 27.36 20.32 -26.14
CA GLY A 74 26.51 20.55 -27.32
C GLY A 74 25.03 20.84 -27.01
N ASN A 75 24.64 20.94 -25.74
CA ASN A 75 23.26 21.23 -25.34
C ASN A 75 23.08 22.70 -24.94
N ALA A 76 21.86 23.21 -25.15
CA ALA A 76 21.42 24.45 -24.54
C ALA A 76 21.26 24.30 -23.02
N VAL A 77 21.56 25.36 -22.31
CA VAL A 77 21.44 25.46 -20.86
C VAL A 77 19.97 25.65 -20.46
N ARG A 78 19.47 24.78 -19.57
CA ARG A 78 18.06 24.69 -19.19
C ARG A 78 17.88 24.31 -17.72
N ASP A 79 16.69 24.55 -17.18
CA ASP A 79 16.32 24.06 -15.86
C ASP A 79 16.25 22.52 -15.84
N VAL A 80 16.50 21.94 -14.66
CA VAL A 80 16.33 20.50 -14.47
C VAL A 80 14.86 20.11 -14.69
N PRO A 81 14.57 19.13 -15.56
CA PRO A 81 13.20 18.73 -15.85
C PRO A 81 12.57 17.96 -14.67
N GLY A 82 11.24 17.95 -14.60
CA GLY A 82 10.50 17.24 -13.56
C GLY A 82 9.01 17.11 -13.85
N PRO A 83 8.29 16.23 -13.14
CA PRO A 83 6.85 16.11 -13.27
C PRO A 83 6.10 17.31 -12.68
N ALA A 84 4.98 17.66 -13.32
CA ALA A 84 4.09 18.70 -12.80
C ALA A 84 3.48 18.25 -11.46
N GLY A 85 3.59 19.10 -10.43
CA GLY A 85 3.05 18.82 -9.10
C GLY A 85 1.57 19.17 -8.97
N ILE A 86 0.88 18.49 -8.07
CA ILE A 86 -0.46 18.86 -7.60
C ILE A 86 -0.32 20.04 -6.62
N PRO A 87 -1.23 21.04 -6.61
CA PRO A 87 -1.19 22.10 -5.60
C PRO A 87 -1.06 21.55 -4.17
N TYR A 88 -0.22 22.17 -3.35
CA TYR A 88 0.14 21.77 -1.97
C TYR A 88 0.90 20.44 -1.81
N PHE A 89 0.50 19.37 -2.51
CA PHE A 89 1.12 18.05 -2.40
C PHE A 89 2.39 17.91 -3.26
N GLY A 90 2.49 18.70 -4.33
CA GLY A 90 3.49 18.54 -5.37
C GLY A 90 3.43 17.15 -5.98
N ASN A 91 4.57 16.46 -6.02
CA ASN A 91 4.76 15.10 -6.51
C ASN A 91 4.73 14.06 -5.40
N TYR A 92 4.33 14.40 -4.16
CA TYR A 92 4.31 13.45 -3.04
C TYR A 92 3.55 12.18 -3.38
N LEU A 93 2.32 12.35 -3.90
CA LEU A 93 1.49 11.22 -4.31
C LEU A 93 2.11 10.51 -5.51
N GLU A 94 2.88 11.17 -6.38
CA GLU A 94 3.55 10.55 -7.54
C GLU A 94 4.71 9.63 -7.14
N ILE A 95 5.37 9.92 -6.01
CA ILE A 95 6.53 9.18 -5.53
C ILE A 95 6.12 8.04 -4.61
N TYR A 96 5.25 8.31 -3.63
CA TYR A 96 4.90 7.35 -2.58
C TYR A 96 3.62 6.55 -2.91
N PRO A 97 3.50 5.29 -2.45
CA PRO A 97 4.44 4.59 -1.58
C PRO A 97 5.66 4.00 -2.32
N ASP A 98 5.53 3.55 -3.56
CA ASP A 98 6.63 2.88 -4.29
C ASP A 98 7.65 3.88 -4.87
N HIS A 99 8.46 4.49 -4.00
CA HIS A 99 9.43 5.49 -4.42
C HIS A 99 10.52 4.91 -5.33
N LEU A 100 10.90 3.64 -5.18
CA LEU A 100 11.90 3.00 -6.05
C LEU A 100 11.36 2.83 -7.48
N GLY A 101 10.20 2.20 -7.64
CA GLY A 101 9.59 2.02 -8.96
C GLY A 101 9.24 3.35 -9.61
N ASN A 102 8.72 4.31 -8.85
CA ASN A 102 8.37 5.63 -9.36
C ASN A 102 9.59 6.45 -9.76
N HIS A 103 10.70 6.42 -9.01
CA HIS A 103 11.93 7.10 -9.43
C HIS A 103 12.53 6.48 -10.68
N GLN A 104 12.51 5.15 -10.82
CA GLN A 104 12.95 4.47 -12.05
C GLN A 104 12.18 4.98 -13.27
N ARG A 105 10.84 5.02 -13.17
CA ARG A 105 9.97 5.58 -14.22
C ARG A 105 10.30 7.05 -14.54
N LEU A 106 10.66 7.84 -13.53
CA LEU A 106 11.03 9.25 -13.73
C LEU A 106 12.40 9.39 -14.40
N PHE A 107 13.40 8.57 -14.05
CA PHE A 107 14.69 8.54 -14.75
C PHE A 107 14.53 8.14 -16.23
N GLU A 108 13.69 7.14 -16.51
CA GLU A 108 13.39 6.73 -17.89
C GLU A 108 12.71 7.82 -18.71
N LYS A 109 11.91 8.68 -18.06
CA LYS A 109 11.16 9.76 -18.72
C LYS A 109 11.95 11.05 -18.87
N TYR A 110 12.67 11.46 -17.83
CA TYR A 110 13.32 12.78 -17.74
C TYR A 110 14.83 12.74 -17.93
N GLY A 111 15.44 11.54 -17.98
CA GLY A 111 16.86 11.36 -18.17
C GLY A 111 17.66 11.32 -16.86
N PRO A 112 18.98 11.59 -16.89
CA PRO A 112 19.91 11.26 -15.81
C PRO A 112 19.81 12.15 -14.56
N LEU A 113 19.05 13.25 -14.64
CA LEU A 113 18.84 14.21 -13.56
C LEU A 113 17.42 14.76 -13.67
N PHE A 114 16.63 14.64 -12.61
CA PHE A 114 15.30 15.24 -12.53
C PHE A 114 15.06 15.91 -11.18
N VAL A 115 14.06 16.78 -11.12
CA VAL A 115 13.61 17.45 -9.91
C VAL A 115 12.18 17.04 -9.56
N THR A 116 11.91 16.89 -8.27
CA THR A 116 10.56 16.70 -7.73
C THR A 116 10.31 17.71 -6.62
N ASN A 117 9.05 18.09 -6.42
CA ASN A 117 8.62 18.91 -5.31
C ASN A 117 7.68 18.07 -4.43
N SER A 118 8.11 17.63 -3.25
CA SER A 118 7.23 16.89 -2.33
C SER A 118 6.86 17.78 -1.16
N MET A 119 5.58 18.16 -1.05
CA MET A 119 5.06 18.98 0.06
C MET A 119 5.87 20.29 0.30
N GLY A 120 6.36 20.91 -0.77
CA GLY A 120 7.17 22.14 -0.73
C GLY A 120 8.68 21.93 -0.72
N ASN A 121 9.18 20.69 -0.54
CA ASN A 121 10.61 20.39 -0.60
C ASN A 121 11.01 20.03 -2.04
N ARG A 122 11.89 20.82 -2.65
CA ARG A 122 12.48 20.52 -3.97
C ARG A 122 13.70 19.61 -3.79
N LEU A 123 13.62 18.40 -4.34
CA LEU A 123 14.68 17.40 -4.31
C LEU A 123 15.08 17.03 -5.74
N TYR A 124 16.39 17.07 -5.99
CA TYR A 124 16.99 16.66 -7.25
C TYR A 124 17.53 15.24 -7.11
N GLN A 125 17.37 14.41 -8.13
CA GLN A 125 17.83 13.03 -8.12
C GLN A 125 18.62 12.71 -9.38
N THR A 126 19.75 12.02 -9.22
CA THR A 126 20.56 11.55 -10.34
C THR A 126 20.82 10.04 -10.28
N ASN A 127 20.85 9.41 -11.44
CA ASN A 127 21.35 8.04 -11.63
C ASN A 127 22.62 8.01 -12.52
N SER A 128 23.27 9.16 -12.73
CA SER A 128 24.50 9.29 -13.53
C SER A 128 25.74 9.20 -12.65
N ALA A 129 26.64 8.26 -12.98
CA ALA A 129 27.94 8.12 -12.32
C ALA A 129 28.79 9.40 -12.43
N GLU A 130 28.75 10.08 -13.58
CA GLU A 130 29.49 11.31 -13.79
C GLU A 130 29.02 12.44 -12.86
N LEU A 131 27.70 12.66 -12.77
CA LEU A 131 27.13 13.69 -11.92
C LEU A 131 27.32 13.37 -10.44
N SER A 132 27.14 12.11 -10.05
CA SER A 132 27.39 11.68 -8.67
C SER A 132 28.84 11.87 -8.24
N ASN A 133 29.82 11.66 -9.12
CA ASN A 133 31.23 11.92 -8.80
C ASN A 133 31.48 13.41 -8.51
N ILE A 134 30.82 14.32 -9.24
CA ILE A 134 30.86 15.76 -8.96
C ILE A 134 30.28 16.06 -7.58
N PHE A 135 29.08 15.56 -7.31
CA PHE A 135 28.36 15.88 -6.06
C PHE A 135 29.11 15.35 -4.84
N LEU A 136 29.60 14.12 -4.91
CA LEU A 136 30.23 13.42 -3.79
C LEU A 136 31.68 13.86 -3.54
N ALA A 137 32.32 14.57 -4.47
CA ALA A 137 33.67 15.09 -4.30
C ALA A 137 33.78 16.15 -3.18
N GLU A 138 32.69 16.88 -2.90
CA GLU A 138 32.63 17.98 -1.92
C GLU A 138 33.73 19.04 -2.12
N ASP A 139 33.61 19.79 -3.22
CA ASP A 139 34.55 20.82 -3.65
C ASP A 139 34.02 22.26 -3.43
N HIS A 140 34.41 23.18 -4.29
CA HIS A 140 33.89 24.55 -4.28
C HIS A 140 32.37 24.59 -4.58
N TYR A 141 31.84 23.63 -5.36
CA TYR A 141 30.45 23.60 -5.81
C TYR A 141 29.52 22.87 -4.86
N PHE A 142 29.97 21.78 -4.21
CA PHE A 142 29.13 20.97 -3.33
C PHE A 142 29.71 20.78 -1.94
N THR A 143 28.83 20.66 -0.96
CA THR A 143 29.15 20.24 0.41
C THR A 143 28.01 19.41 0.96
N LYS A 144 28.21 18.72 2.08
CA LYS A 144 27.09 18.22 2.86
C LYS A 144 26.67 19.27 3.89
N ASP A 145 25.57 19.95 3.56
CA ASP A 145 24.87 20.88 4.44
C ASP A 145 23.41 20.43 4.61
N ILE A 146 23.02 20.10 5.84
CA ILE A 146 21.69 19.59 6.18
C ILE A 146 20.74 20.78 6.40
N VAL A 147 20.27 21.35 5.29
CA VAL A 147 19.33 22.50 5.24
C VAL A 147 17.86 22.08 5.42
N PRO A 148 16.93 23.03 5.70
CA PRO A 148 15.49 22.76 5.67
C PRO A 148 15.05 22.19 4.30
N GLY A 149 14.72 20.91 4.26
CA GLY A 149 14.41 20.15 3.03
C GLY A 149 15.32 18.94 2.80
N HIS A 150 16.48 18.88 3.46
CA HIS A 150 17.35 17.71 3.43
C HIS A 150 16.70 16.51 4.14
N PRO A 151 16.78 15.27 3.61
CA PRO A 151 16.17 14.07 4.22
C PRO A 151 16.62 13.71 5.65
N LEU A 152 17.67 14.37 6.16
CA LEU A 152 18.25 14.14 7.49
C LEU A 152 17.98 15.30 8.46
N HIS A 153 17.33 16.37 7.99
CA HIS A 153 17.08 17.56 8.80
C HIS A 153 16.34 17.26 10.12
N PRO A 154 15.31 16.38 10.17
CA PRO A 154 14.59 16.13 11.42
C PRO A 154 15.43 15.45 12.51
N ILE A 155 16.53 14.79 12.14
CA ILE A 155 17.43 14.10 13.07
C ILE A 155 18.85 14.69 13.05
N LYS A 156 19.01 15.93 12.57
CA LYS A 156 20.30 16.63 12.51
C LYS A 156 20.91 16.75 13.92
N ASN A 157 22.18 16.40 14.06
CA ASN A 157 22.94 16.57 15.29
C ASN A 157 24.42 16.81 14.96
N GLN A 158 24.89 18.04 15.19
CA GLN A 158 26.27 18.42 14.90
C GLN A 158 27.28 17.66 15.78
N GLU A 159 26.93 17.39 17.04
CA GLU A 159 27.80 16.65 17.97
C GLU A 159 28.03 15.20 17.54
N ALA A 160 27.22 14.67 16.63
CA ALA A 160 27.50 13.35 16.07
C ALA A 160 28.76 13.33 15.20
N GLY A 161 29.16 14.46 14.61
CA GLY A 161 30.38 14.64 13.80
C GLY A 161 30.51 13.75 12.54
N VAL A 162 29.70 12.71 12.39
CA VAL A 162 29.78 11.78 11.25
C VAL A 162 28.60 11.98 10.33
N PHE A 163 27.59 11.10 10.39
CA PHE A 163 26.50 11.08 9.43
C PHE A 163 25.48 12.22 9.62
N LEU A 164 25.35 12.80 10.81
CA LEU A 164 24.29 13.78 11.14
C LEU A 164 24.78 15.23 11.27
N ALA A 165 26.05 15.47 10.93
CA ALA A 165 26.72 16.77 11.00
C ALA A 165 27.11 17.30 9.60
N ASP A 166 27.26 18.62 9.49
CA ASP A 166 27.68 19.33 8.27
C ASP A 166 29.22 19.29 8.11
N THR A 167 29.73 19.33 6.86
CA THR A 167 31.15 19.01 6.58
C THR A 167 32.09 20.06 7.15
N ASP A 168 31.70 21.33 7.14
CA ASP A 168 32.58 22.44 7.48
C ASP A 168 32.73 22.68 9.00
N THR A 169 32.18 21.77 9.83
CA THR A 169 32.17 21.88 11.29
C THR A 169 33.41 21.27 11.96
N GLU A 170 33.77 21.76 13.14
CA GLU A 170 34.87 21.18 13.94
C GLU A 170 34.53 19.77 14.44
N GLN A 171 33.28 19.56 14.85
CA GLN A 171 32.75 18.26 15.25
C GLN A 171 32.98 17.21 14.15
N TRP A 172 32.77 17.58 12.89
CA TRP A 172 33.02 16.68 11.77
C TRP A 172 34.48 16.26 11.66
N ARG A 173 35.39 17.23 11.74
CA ARG A 173 36.85 17.00 11.66
C ARG A 173 37.32 16.10 12.80
N LEU A 174 36.84 16.34 14.02
CA LEU A 174 37.21 15.54 15.20
C LEU A 174 36.69 14.10 15.08
N ALA A 175 35.40 13.91 14.79
CA ALA A 175 34.86 12.55 14.66
C ALA A 175 35.52 11.76 13.51
N HIS A 176 35.85 12.39 12.38
CA HIS A 176 36.60 11.76 11.28
C HIS A 176 38.08 11.52 11.58
N LYS A 177 38.63 12.15 12.61
CA LYS A 177 39.97 11.83 13.11
C LYS A 177 39.95 10.61 14.03
N PHE A 178 39.00 10.56 14.96
CA PHE A 178 39.01 9.56 16.03
C PHE A 178 38.28 8.26 15.67
N LEU A 179 37.18 8.29 14.91
CA LEU A 179 36.38 7.08 14.63
C LEU A 179 37.04 6.12 13.61
N PRO A 180 37.58 6.57 12.46
CA PRO A 180 38.08 5.64 11.44
C PRO A 180 39.17 4.67 11.90
N PRO A 181 40.15 5.03 12.76
CA PRO A 181 41.13 4.07 13.26
C PRO A 181 40.51 2.87 13.99
N ALA A 182 39.43 3.08 14.75
CA ALA A 182 38.70 2.02 15.45
C ALA A 182 37.96 1.05 14.50
N LEU A 183 37.70 1.48 13.26
CA LEU A 183 37.02 0.70 12.22
C LEU A 183 37.96 0.39 11.04
N GLY A 184 39.26 0.63 11.21
CA GLY A 184 40.27 0.39 10.19
C GLY A 184 40.57 -1.11 10.01
N PRO A 185 41.26 -1.51 8.92
CA PRO A 185 41.50 -2.92 8.61
C PRO A 185 42.17 -3.72 9.73
N LYS A 186 43.08 -3.10 10.49
CA LYS A 186 43.78 -3.75 11.61
C LYS A 186 42.84 -4.00 12.80
N ALA A 187 42.05 -3.00 13.18
CA ALA A 187 41.07 -3.11 14.27
C ALA A 187 39.96 -4.12 13.91
N VAL A 188 39.47 -4.08 12.68
CA VAL A 188 38.43 -5.02 12.21
C VAL A 188 38.93 -6.47 12.25
N ARG A 189 40.20 -6.73 11.92
CA ARG A 189 40.80 -8.07 12.10
C ARG A 189 40.85 -8.49 13.56
N HIS A 190 41.13 -7.56 14.48
CA HIS A 190 41.08 -7.83 15.92
C HIS A 190 39.66 -8.22 16.40
N TYR A 191 38.62 -7.66 15.78
CA TYR A 191 37.22 -7.98 16.11
C TYR A 191 36.67 -9.27 15.48
N ALA A 192 37.31 -9.80 14.43
CA ALA A 192 36.81 -10.96 13.68
C ALA A 192 36.48 -12.20 14.54
N PRO A 193 37.29 -12.59 15.57
CA PRO A 193 36.93 -13.71 16.45
C PRO A 193 35.64 -13.49 17.24
N THR A 194 35.32 -12.24 17.58
CA THR A 194 34.07 -11.89 18.28
C THR A 194 32.88 -11.90 17.32
N MET A 195 33.07 -11.50 16.06
CA MET A 195 32.07 -11.67 15.00
C MET A 195 31.76 -13.16 14.83
N GLN A 196 32.77 -14.01 14.69
CA GLN A 196 32.59 -15.45 14.50
C GLN A 196 31.81 -16.09 15.66
N ARG A 197 32.22 -15.83 16.91
CA ARG A 197 31.47 -16.31 18.09
C ARG A 197 30.02 -15.83 18.13
N THR A 198 29.72 -14.67 17.54
CA THR A 198 28.36 -14.12 17.49
C THR A 198 27.46 -14.90 16.52
N VAL A 199 27.95 -15.24 15.33
CA VAL A 199 27.18 -16.09 14.40
C VAL A 199 27.08 -17.52 14.91
N GLU A 200 28.11 -18.07 15.53
CA GLU A 200 28.06 -19.43 16.10
C GLU A 200 27.02 -19.54 17.23
N LYS A 201 26.89 -18.51 18.08
CA LYS A 201 25.80 -18.46 19.08
C LYS A 201 24.40 -18.49 18.47
N SER A 202 24.23 -18.01 17.23
CA SER A 202 22.93 -18.06 16.55
C SER A 202 22.53 -19.47 16.10
N PHE A 203 23.48 -20.41 16.04
CA PHE A 203 23.21 -21.76 15.55
C PHE A 203 22.20 -22.49 16.41
N LYS A 204 22.27 -22.37 17.74
CA LYS A 204 21.28 -22.95 18.66
C LYS A 204 19.83 -22.60 18.25
N VAL A 205 19.60 -21.35 17.89
CA VAL A 205 18.28 -20.85 17.50
C VAL A 205 17.88 -21.32 16.09
N PHE A 206 18.82 -21.31 15.14
CA PHE A 206 18.54 -21.77 13.78
C PHE A 206 18.37 -23.28 13.68
N ASP A 207 19.12 -24.06 14.46
CA ASP A 207 18.95 -25.50 14.62
C ASP A 207 17.55 -25.81 15.20
N GLU A 208 17.11 -25.09 16.24
CA GLU A 208 15.76 -25.26 16.82
C GLU A 208 14.64 -24.90 15.83
N LEU A 209 14.81 -23.84 15.02
CA LEU A 209 13.86 -23.46 13.98
C LEU A 209 13.76 -24.51 12.87
N ASP A 210 14.90 -25.10 12.49
CA ASP A 210 14.98 -26.19 11.51
C ASP A 210 14.30 -27.46 12.03
N GLU A 211 14.60 -27.86 13.27
CA GLU A 211 13.96 -29.01 13.94
C GLU A 211 12.43 -28.89 13.99
N LYS A 212 11.92 -27.66 14.14
CA LYS A 212 10.48 -27.35 14.13
C LYS A 212 9.87 -27.28 12.72
N GLY A 213 10.68 -27.17 11.67
CA GLY A 213 10.22 -26.95 10.31
C GLY A 213 9.48 -25.62 10.15
N GLU A 214 9.87 -24.59 10.89
CA GLU A 214 9.21 -23.28 10.93
C GLU A 214 9.89 -22.26 10.00
N ALA A 215 9.08 -21.55 9.21
CA ALA A 215 9.58 -20.43 8.42
C ALA A 215 9.82 -19.24 9.33
N TRP A 216 10.93 -18.54 9.14
CA TRP A 216 11.27 -17.34 9.89
C TRP A 216 11.47 -16.14 8.98
N ASN A 217 11.22 -14.95 9.52
CA ASN A 217 11.45 -13.70 8.80
C ASN A 217 12.95 -13.38 8.77
N VAL A 218 13.53 -13.43 7.58
CA VAL A 218 14.97 -13.26 7.38
C VAL A 218 15.45 -11.93 7.92
N TYR A 219 14.75 -10.84 7.64
CA TYR A 219 15.15 -9.53 8.11
C TYR A 219 15.16 -9.43 9.64
N GLN A 220 14.17 -10.02 10.34
CA GLN A 220 14.14 -9.98 11.80
C GLN A 220 15.33 -10.68 12.45
N TYR A 221 15.73 -11.85 11.94
CA TYR A 221 16.86 -12.59 12.49
C TYR A 221 18.21 -12.04 12.04
N MET A 222 18.30 -11.50 10.82
CA MET A 222 19.50 -10.76 10.40
C MET A 222 19.63 -9.46 11.20
N LEU A 223 18.51 -8.81 11.56
CA LEU A 223 18.49 -7.66 12.46
C LEU A 223 18.99 -8.05 13.85
N LYS A 224 18.54 -9.17 14.41
CA LYS A 224 19.08 -9.75 15.65
C LYS A 224 20.59 -9.97 15.54
N LEU A 225 21.05 -10.60 14.46
CA LEU A 225 22.46 -10.93 14.23
C LEU A 225 23.36 -9.70 14.12
N GLY A 226 23.03 -8.77 13.23
CA GLY A 226 23.81 -7.54 13.04
C GLY A 226 23.79 -6.66 14.29
N SER A 227 22.65 -6.53 14.96
CA SER A 227 22.57 -5.71 16.18
C SER A 227 23.27 -6.35 17.37
N GLN A 228 23.26 -7.68 17.48
CA GLN A 228 24.01 -8.41 18.50
C GLN A 228 25.53 -8.22 18.32
N ALA A 229 26.02 -8.30 17.09
CA ALA A 229 27.43 -8.11 16.78
C ALA A 229 27.88 -6.67 17.02
N VAL A 230 27.12 -5.70 16.52
CA VAL A 230 27.40 -4.27 16.72
C VAL A 230 27.25 -3.86 18.17
N GLY A 231 26.26 -4.39 18.90
CA GLY A 231 26.11 -4.16 20.35
C GLY A 231 27.37 -4.58 21.11
N LYS A 232 27.95 -5.74 20.80
CA LYS A 232 29.19 -6.21 21.41
C LYS A 232 30.41 -5.38 21.02
N LEU A 233 30.58 -5.17 19.71
CA LEU A 233 31.81 -4.59 19.16
C LEU A 233 31.88 -3.07 19.28
N VAL A 234 30.74 -2.40 19.27
CA VAL A 234 30.67 -0.94 19.40
C VAL A 234 30.41 -0.54 20.85
N LEU A 235 29.40 -1.14 21.49
CA LEU A 235 28.92 -0.70 22.82
C LEU A 235 29.44 -1.54 23.99
N GLY A 236 30.05 -2.69 23.73
CA GLY A 236 30.43 -3.64 24.79
C GLY A 236 29.23 -4.34 25.44
N MET A 237 28.06 -4.36 24.77
CA MET A 237 26.82 -4.92 25.31
C MET A 237 26.46 -6.27 24.65
N ASP A 238 26.03 -7.24 25.46
CA ASP A 238 25.35 -8.43 24.94
C ASP A 238 23.83 -8.20 24.97
N PHE A 239 23.20 -8.14 23.80
CA PHE A 239 21.74 -7.95 23.67
C PHE A 239 20.93 -9.24 23.86
N ALA A 240 21.57 -10.40 24.03
CA ALA A 240 20.92 -11.68 24.28
C ALA A 240 19.88 -12.11 23.21
N HIS A 241 20.06 -11.69 21.95
CA HIS A 241 19.08 -11.93 20.88
C HIS A 241 18.93 -13.41 20.45
N PHE A 242 19.85 -14.28 20.87
CA PHE A 242 19.90 -15.70 20.49
C PHE A 242 19.94 -16.64 21.71
N GLU A 243 19.45 -16.21 22.88
CA GLU A 243 19.32 -17.11 24.04
C GLU A 243 18.19 -18.14 23.82
N GLU A 244 17.13 -17.73 23.12
CA GLU A 244 15.97 -18.54 22.71
C GLU A 244 15.38 -18.02 21.39
N VAL A 245 14.59 -18.84 20.69
CA VAL A 245 13.98 -18.49 19.39
C VAL A 245 13.17 -17.19 19.46
N ASP A 246 12.32 -17.08 20.48
CA ASP A 246 11.39 -15.96 20.66
C ASP A 246 12.01 -14.77 21.42
N ALA A 247 13.33 -14.76 21.64
CA ALA A 247 14.00 -13.68 22.35
C ALA A 247 13.65 -12.32 21.71
N PRO A 248 13.14 -11.34 22.49
CA PRO A 248 12.72 -10.07 21.94
C PRO A 248 13.94 -9.26 21.45
N LEU A 249 13.72 -8.38 20.47
CA LEU A 249 14.73 -7.38 20.13
C LEU A 249 14.94 -6.42 21.31
N HIS A 250 16.20 -6.10 21.59
CA HIS A 250 16.57 -5.15 22.63
C HIS A 250 15.94 -3.77 22.38
N GLU A 251 15.49 -3.09 23.44
CA GLU A 251 14.75 -1.82 23.38
C GLU A 251 15.48 -0.78 22.51
N MET A 252 16.79 -0.65 22.67
CA MET A 252 17.62 0.27 21.88
C MET A 252 17.52 0.01 20.36
N VAL A 253 17.50 -1.25 19.94
CA VAL A 253 17.41 -1.62 18.52
C VAL A 253 16.03 -1.26 17.96
N LEU A 254 14.98 -1.55 18.72
CA LEU A 254 13.60 -1.17 18.37
C LEU A 254 13.45 0.34 18.25
N LYS A 255 13.95 1.10 19.23
CA LYS A 255 13.85 2.56 19.24
C LYS A 255 14.64 3.21 18.11
N ILE A 256 15.83 2.70 17.79
CA ILE A 256 16.60 3.18 16.63
C ILE A 256 15.83 2.92 15.33
N ALA A 257 15.28 1.70 15.14
CA ALA A 257 14.49 1.39 13.96
C ALA A 257 13.22 2.26 13.84
N GLU A 258 12.50 2.46 14.95
CA GLU A 258 11.33 3.35 15.04
C GLU A 258 11.72 4.80 14.67
N ASN A 259 12.84 5.31 15.20
CA ASN A 259 13.29 6.66 14.93
C ASN A 259 13.63 6.89 13.45
N LEU A 260 14.26 5.89 12.82
CA LEU A 260 14.53 5.88 11.40
C LEU A 260 13.21 5.95 10.62
N GLU A 261 12.28 5.00 10.81
CA GLU A 261 11.00 5.02 10.10
C GLU A 261 10.26 6.37 10.23
N LEU A 262 10.15 6.88 11.47
CA LEU A 262 9.52 8.16 11.74
C LEU A 262 10.24 9.32 11.05
N ASN A 263 11.57 9.35 11.02
CA ASN A 263 12.34 10.41 10.36
C ASN A 263 12.05 10.46 8.85
N LYS A 264 11.97 9.31 8.18
CA LYS A 264 11.66 9.26 6.74
C LYS A 264 10.24 9.72 6.49
N LYS A 265 9.28 9.30 7.32
CA LYS A 265 7.89 9.75 7.26
C LYS A 265 7.78 11.26 7.46
N VAL A 266 8.40 11.82 8.49
CA VAL A 266 8.39 13.26 8.79
C VAL A 266 9.05 14.07 7.67
N SER A 267 10.24 13.66 7.19
CA SER A 267 10.95 14.36 6.11
C SER A 267 10.21 14.32 4.77
N SER A 268 9.38 13.30 4.53
CA SER A 268 8.54 13.20 3.33
C SER A 268 7.36 14.18 3.29
N MET A 269 6.93 14.72 4.45
CA MET A 269 5.72 15.53 4.61
C MET A 269 5.96 17.06 4.58
N GLY A 270 7.19 17.50 4.26
CA GLY A 270 7.53 18.93 4.18
C GLY A 270 7.97 19.55 5.52
N ALA A 271 8.54 20.75 5.45
CA ALA A 271 9.15 21.43 6.62
C ALA A 271 8.13 21.86 7.70
N TRP A 272 6.88 22.16 7.32
CA TRP A 272 5.83 22.55 8.25
C TRP A 272 5.42 21.39 9.18
N TYR A 273 5.36 20.17 8.64
CA TYR A 273 4.96 18.98 9.39
C TYR A 273 5.96 18.67 10.51
N ALA A 274 7.26 18.79 10.21
CA ALA A 274 8.34 18.58 11.19
C ALA A 274 8.27 19.52 12.41
N LYS A 275 7.60 20.68 12.29
CA LYS A 275 7.43 21.65 13.37
C LYS A 275 6.24 21.36 14.28
N MET A 276 5.39 20.38 13.97
CA MET A 276 4.22 20.10 14.81
C MET A 276 4.63 19.59 16.21
N PRO A 277 3.95 20.06 17.28
CA PRO A 277 4.28 19.66 18.65
C PRO A 277 3.69 18.29 19.05
N PHE A 278 2.90 17.67 18.18
CA PHE A 278 2.25 16.36 18.39
C PHE A 278 2.46 15.44 17.17
N GLY A 279 2.03 14.18 17.27
CA GLY A 279 2.14 13.19 16.20
C GLY A 279 3.57 12.69 15.99
N ASP A 280 3.88 12.28 14.75
CA ASP A 280 5.17 11.66 14.39
C ASP A 280 6.39 12.56 14.72
N PRO A 281 6.38 13.90 14.49
CA PRO A 281 7.51 14.75 14.86
C PRO A 281 7.83 14.77 16.36
N LYS A 282 6.79 14.70 17.21
CA LYS A 282 6.99 14.57 18.66
C LYS A 282 7.61 13.21 18.99
N LYS A 283 7.08 12.14 18.40
CA LYS A 283 7.62 10.78 18.59
C LYS A 283 9.08 10.66 18.17
N VAL A 284 9.52 11.32 17.09
CA VAL A 284 10.94 11.37 16.70
C VAL A 284 11.80 11.94 17.84
N ARG A 285 11.38 13.06 18.46
CA ARG A 285 12.11 13.69 19.57
C ARG A 285 12.12 12.81 20.82
N ASP A 286 10.96 12.29 21.21
CA ASP A 286 10.80 11.44 22.39
C ASP A 286 11.63 10.15 22.27
N THR A 287 11.60 9.52 21.08
CA THR A 287 12.37 8.31 20.79
C THR A 287 13.88 8.59 20.79
N MET A 288 14.31 9.70 20.20
CA MET A 288 15.72 10.10 20.20
C MET A 288 16.24 10.36 21.62
N ALA A 289 15.44 11.02 22.47
CA ALA A 289 15.80 11.24 23.87
C ALA A 289 16.04 9.92 24.62
N ARG A 290 15.13 8.95 24.46
CA ARG A 290 15.28 7.62 25.07
C ARG A 290 16.50 6.86 24.55
N ILE A 291 16.79 6.94 23.26
CA ILE A 291 18.00 6.33 22.68
C ILE A 291 19.26 6.94 23.31
N MET A 292 19.32 8.26 23.42
CA MET A 292 20.47 8.98 24.00
C MET A 292 20.67 8.66 25.48
N GLU A 293 19.60 8.49 26.24
CA GLU A 293 19.64 8.02 27.63
C GLU A 293 20.29 6.64 27.71
N MET A 294 19.79 5.65 26.96
CA MET A 294 20.35 4.30 26.92
C MET A 294 21.82 4.27 26.45
N MET A 295 22.19 5.11 25.48
CA MET A 295 23.58 5.27 25.04
C MET A 295 24.48 5.76 26.16
N THR A 296 24.02 6.76 26.92
CA THR A 296 24.78 7.32 28.04
C THR A 296 24.94 6.30 29.16
N GLU A 297 23.90 5.54 29.47
CA GLU A 297 23.97 4.41 30.42
C GLU A 297 24.97 3.34 29.97
N SER A 298 24.97 2.97 28.69
CA SER A 298 25.91 2.00 28.12
C SER A 298 27.36 2.45 28.29
N ILE A 299 27.65 3.72 27.99
CA ILE A 299 28.98 4.30 28.14
C ILE A 299 29.42 4.31 29.61
N ALA A 300 28.51 4.66 30.52
CA ALA A 300 28.79 4.66 31.95
C ALA A 300 29.13 3.25 32.47
N ARG A 301 28.40 2.21 32.02
CA ARG A 301 28.66 0.80 32.41
C ARG A 301 29.96 0.25 31.84
N ALA A 302 30.36 0.70 30.65
CA ALA A 302 31.57 0.24 29.97
C ALA A 302 32.88 0.89 30.49
N SER A 303 32.82 1.80 31.46
CA SER A 303 33.98 2.59 31.90
C SER A 303 35.07 1.76 32.61
N LYS A 304 36.03 1.21 31.85
CA LYS A 304 37.38 0.85 32.33
C LYS A 304 38.47 1.07 31.27
N GLY A 305 38.73 2.32 30.90
CA GLY A 305 40.02 2.72 30.32
C GLY A 305 41.01 3.05 31.44
N GLN A 306 42.07 2.24 31.62
CA GLN A 306 43.08 2.48 32.67
C GLN A 306 44.29 3.28 32.19
N GLU A 307 44.50 3.38 30.87
CA GLU A 307 45.68 4.03 30.27
C GLU A 307 45.32 4.73 28.96
N ASP A 308 45.89 5.90 28.75
CA ASP A 308 45.77 6.69 27.52
C ASP A 308 46.76 6.22 26.45
N LEU A 309 46.24 5.81 25.30
CA LEU A 309 46.99 5.21 24.20
C LEU A 309 46.88 6.03 22.92
N GLU A 310 47.93 6.04 22.12
CA GLU A 310 47.88 6.59 20.75
C GLU A 310 46.81 5.88 19.92
N LEU A 311 46.19 6.59 18.97
CA LEU A 311 45.05 6.10 18.18
C LEU A 311 45.21 4.65 17.67
N GLN A 312 46.36 4.31 17.09
CA GLN A 312 46.54 2.97 16.51
C GLN A 312 46.74 1.87 17.57
N ASP A 313 47.40 2.18 18.67
CA ASP A 313 47.60 1.23 19.76
C ASP A 313 46.30 1.01 20.53
N ALA A 314 45.52 2.08 20.74
CA ALA A 314 44.18 2.00 21.30
C ALA A 314 43.30 1.08 20.44
N ALA A 315 43.33 1.23 19.11
CA ALA A 315 42.50 0.44 18.19
C ALA A 315 42.84 -1.07 18.18
N LEU A 316 44.03 -1.45 18.65
CA LEU A 316 44.47 -2.85 18.73
C LEU A 316 44.35 -3.46 20.12
N LYS A 317 44.23 -2.64 21.17
CA LYS A 317 44.15 -3.07 22.57
C LYS A 317 42.75 -2.93 23.15
N ALA A 318 41.89 -2.11 22.55
CA ALA A 318 40.53 -1.89 23.03
C ALA A 318 39.62 -3.09 22.74
N GLU A 319 38.78 -3.43 23.69
CA GLU A 319 37.83 -4.55 23.54
C GLU A 319 36.66 -4.21 22.59
N ASN A 320 36.29 -2.93 22.53
CA ASN A 320 35.19 -2.39 21.74
C ASN A 320 35.39 -0.88 21.48
N VAL A 321 34.52 -0.27 20.66
CA VAL A 321 34.66 1.15 20.28
C VAL A 321 34.48 2.12 21.46
N VAL A 322 33.65 1.79 22.47
CA VAL A 322 33.53 2.60 23.69
C VAL A 322 34.86 2.62 24.45
N ASP A 323 35.47 1.46 24.69
CA ASP A 323 36.78 1.34 25.35
C ASP A 323 37.88 2.07 24.54
N TYR A 324 37.83 1.96 23.22
CA TYR A 324 38.71 2.70 22.33
C TYR A 324 38.59 4.22 22.55
N PHE A 325 37.38 4.79 22.54
CA PHE A 325 37.20 6.23 22.73
C PHE A 325 37.66 6.70 24.11
N LEU A 326 37.55 5.87 25.15
CA LEU A 326 38.05 6.21 26.49
C LEU A 326 39.58 6.31 26.54
N ARG A 327 40.30 5.48 25.78
CA ARG A 327 41.78 5.41 25.78
C ARG A 327 42.45 6.28 24.72
N ALA A 328 41.81 6.46 23.57
CA ALA A 328 42.43 7.01 22.38
C ALA A 328 42.73 8.51 22.52
N LYS A 329 44.01 8.87 22.39
CA LYS A 329 44.48 10.25 22.22
C LYS A 329 45.19 10.43 20.87
N ASP A 330 45.20 11.66 20.38
CA ASP A 330 46.03 12.04 19.25
C ASP A 330 47.46 12.39 19.66
N ASN A 331 48.30 12.67 18.67
CA ASN A 331 49.71 13.06 18.85
C ASN A 331 49.93 14.36 19.64
N LYS A 332 48.87 15.15 19.90
CA LYS A 332 48.91 16.36 20.74
C LYS A 332 48.36 16.10 22.15
N GLY A 333 47.97 14.86 22.45
CA GLY A 333 47.32 14.48 23.72
C GLY A 333 45.83 14.79 23.79
N SER A 334 45.21 15.26 22.70
CA SER A 334 43.78 15.57 22.66
C SER A 334 42.95 14.31 22.46
N LYS A 335 41.73 14.29 23.01
CA LYS A 335 40.73 13.22 22.85
C LYS A 335 39.48 13.72 22.12
N LEU A 336 38.61 12.79 21.72
CA LEU A 336 37.26 13.15 21.29
C LEU A 336 36.52 13.82 22.47
N PRO A 337 35.85 14.96 22.28
CA PRO A 337 35.13 15.62 23.38
C PRO A 337 34.01 14.72 23.95
N PRO A 338 33.80 14.70 25.28
CA PRO A 338 32.74 13.90 25.90
C PRO A 338 31.34 14.18 25.35
N SER A 339 31.05 15.42 24.90
CA SER A 339 29.78 15.77 24.27
C SER A 339 29.51 15.00 22.96
N GLN A 340 30.58 14.60 22.26
CA GLN A 340 30.50 13.89 20.98
C GLN A 340 30.51 12.36 21.13
N PHE A 341 30.79 11.82 22.32
CA PHE A 341 30.86 10.37 22.56
C PHE A 341 29.55 9.66 22.18
N ALA A 342 28.48 9.95 22.92
CA ALA A 342 27.19 9.28 22.73
C ALA A 342 26.59 9.54 21.33
N PRO A 343 26.57 10.77 20.79
CA PRO A 343 26.09 11.02 19.43
C PRO A 343 26.87 10.28 18.33
N THR A 344 28.20 10.22 18.44
CA THR A 344 29.03 9.50 17.46
C THR A 344 28.81 7.99 17.53
N LEU A 345 28.76 7.43 18.75
CA LEU A 345 28.49 6.01 19.00
C LEU A 345 27.09 5.60 18.53
N LEU A 346 26.09 6.45 18.73
CA LEU A 346 24.74 6.22 18.24
C LEU A 346 24.74 6.04 16.71
N VAL A 347 25.40 6.94 15.98
CA VAL A 347 25.48 6.82 14.52
C VAL A 347 26.23 5.55 14.11
N ALA A 348 27.36 5.25 14.74
CA ALA A 348 28.12 4.04 14.45
C ALA A 348 27.30 2.77 14.69
N THR A 349 26.55 2.74 15.80
CA THR A 349 25.67 1.62 16.17
C THR A 349 24.52 1.48 15.18
N ALA A 350 23.73 2.55 14.98
CA ALA A 350 22.55 2.53 14.12
C ALA A 350 22.91 2.20 12.67
N ALA A 351 23.94 2.86 12.11
CA ALA A 351 24.38 2.60 10.75
C ALA A 351 24.98 1.19 10.60
N GLY A 352 25.74 0.72 11.59
CA GLY A 352 26.35 -0.61 11.59
C GLY A 352 25.31 -1.71 11.45
N PHE A 353 24.37 -1.81 12.39
CA PHE A 353 23.49 -2.97 12.37
C PHE A 353 22.40 -2.86 11.29
N THR A 354 21.82 -1.69 11.03
CA THR A 354 20.69 -1.59 10.08
C THR A 354 21.11 -1.91 8.65
N THR A 355 22.31 -1.47 8.25
CA THR A 355 22.83 -1.71 6.89
C THR A 355 23.34 -3.14 6.72
N THR A 356 24.13 -3.68 7.67
CA THR A 356 24.59 -5.08 7.61
C THR A 356 23.39 -6.04 7.61
N SER A 357 22.40 -5.82 8.48
CA SER A 357 21.22 -6.70 8.56
C SER A 357 20.42 -6.73 7.26
N SER A 358 20.27 -5.56 6.63
CA SER A 358 19.60 -5.45 5.32
C SER A 358 20.40 -6.15 4.23
N LEU A 359 21.73 -6.01 4.22
CA LEU A 359 22.60 -6.67 3.25
C LEU A 359 22.60 -8.20 3.42
N LEU A 360 22.73 -8.70 4.65
CA LEU A 360 22.61 -10.14 4.94
C LEU A 360 21.27 -10.70 4.49
N SER A 361 20.19 -9.94 4.68
CA SER A 361 18.85 -10.33 4.18
C SER A 361 18.80 -10.42 2.66
N TRP A 362 19.43 -9.47 1.96
CA TRP A 362 19.53 -9.50 0.50
C TRP A 362 20.46 -10.61 -0.01
N LEU A 363 21.51 -10.96 0.73
CA LEU A 363 22.38 -12.08 0.41
C LEU A 363 21.62 -13.39 0.51
N ILE A 364 20.90 -13.63 1.60
CA ILE A 364 20.03 -14.81 1.76
C ILE A 364 18.95 -14.82 0.67
N TYR A 365 18.33 -13.67 0.37
CA TYR A 365 17.39 -13.56 -0.75
C TYR A 365 18.03 -13.99 -2.07
N SER A 366 19.24 -13.50 -2.38
CA SER A 366 19.95 -13.86 -3.60
C SER A 366 20.28 -15.36 -3.68
N LEU A 367 20.61 -15.99 -2.55
CA LEU A 367 20.86 -17.44 -2.48
C LEU A 367 19.61 -18.26 -2.84
N VAL A 368 18.43 -17.86 -2.35
CA VAL A 368 17.19 -18.62 -2.56
C VAL A 368 16.45 -18.22 -3.84
N LYS A 369 16.62 -16.98 -4.30
CA LYS A 369 15.92 -16.44 -5.48
C LYS A 369 16.60 -16.82 -6.79
N TYR A 370 17.94 -16.88 -6.78
CA TYR A 370 18.74 -17.12 -7.98
C TYR A 370 19.41 -18.50 -7.88
N PRO A 371 18.83 -19.53 -8.54
CA PRO A 371 19.26 -20.91 -8.39
C PRO A 371 20.75 -21.13 -8.68
N GLY A 372 21.36 -22.09 -7.98
CA GLY A 372 22.75 -22.50 -8.18
C GLY A 372 23.79 -21.67 -7.44
N ASN A 373 23.46 -20.45 -6.98
CA ASN A 373 24.44 -19.60 -6.27
C ASN A 373 24.76 -20.13 -4.87
N GLN A 374 23.80 -20.73 -4.18
CA GLN A 374 24.02 -21.35 -2.88
C GLN A 374 24.92 -22.58 -2.98
N GLU A 375 24.66 -23.44 -3.96
CA GLU A 375 25.50 -24.61 -4.23
C GLU A 375 26.92 -24.20 -4.65
N ARG A 376 27.06 -23.15 -5.48
CA ARG A 376 28.37 -22.60 -5.87
C ARG A 376 29.15 -22.03 -4.69
N LEU A 377 28.47 -21.30 -3.80
CA LEU A 377 29.11 -20.75 -2.60
C LEU A 377 29.56 -21.88 -1.67
N LEU A 378 28.69 -22.86 -1.41
CA LEU A 378 29.04 -24.03 -0.62
C LEU A 378 30.22 -24.79 -1.23
N GLN A 379 30.23 -25.01 -2.54
CA GLN A 379 31.33 -25.67 -3.24
C GLN A 379 32.64 -24.90 -3.11
N GLU A 380 32.61 -23.56 -3.21
CA GLU A 380 33.82 -22.75 -2.99
C GLU A 380 34.37 -22.89 -1.57
N LEU A 381 33.50 -23.02 -0.56
CA LEU A 381 33.94 -23.28 0.83
C LEU A 381 34.62 -24.66 0.92
N ILE A 382 33.99 -25.70 0.34
CA ILE A 382 34.54 -27.06 0.31
C ILE A 382 35.89 -27.10 -0.42
N ASP A 383 36.01 -26.44 -1.58
CA ASP A 383 37.24 -26.38 -2.38
C ASP A 383 38.40 -25.67 -1.65
N ASN A 384 38.09 -24.94 -0.57
CA ASN A 384 39.06 -24.24 0.28
C ASN A 384 39.19 -24.90 1.68
N ASP A 385 38.87 -26.19 1.78
CA ASP A 385 39.01 -27.01 2.99
C ASP A 385 38.23 -26.46 4.20
N TRP A 386 37.05 -25.87 3.99
CA TRP A 386 36.19 -25.43 5.10
C TRP A 386 35.48 -26.60 5.79
N ASP A 387 35.45 -26.53 7.11
CA ASP A 387 34.71 -27.40 8.01
C ASP A 387 33.92 -26.58 9.06
N GLU A 388 33.25 -27.28 10.00
CA GLU A 388 32.44 -26.65 11.05
C GLU A 388 33.28 -25.78 12.00
N ASP A 389 34.51 -26.21 12.30
CA ASP A 389 35.42 -25.59 13.27
C ASP A 389 36.34 -24.53 12.67
N THR A 390 36.30 -24.35 11.35
CA THR A 390 37.16 -23.44 10.58
C THR A 390 37.13 -22.03 11.19
N GLN A 391 38.32 -21.51 11.52
CA GLN A 391 38.49 -20.16 12.02
C GLN A 391 38.55 -19.18 10.86
N VAL A 392 37.63 -18.22 10.82
CA VAL A 392 37.53 -17.26 9.72
C VAL A 392 38.59 -16.18 9.90
N THR A 393 39.64 -16.25 9.09
CA THR A 393 40.74 -15.29 9.03
C THR A 393 40.71 -14.47 7.74
N ALA A 394 41.53 -13.42 7.67
CA ALA A 394 41.69 -12.68 6.41
C ALA A 394 42.19 -13.60 5.28
N GLU A 395 43.07 -14.56 5.58
CA GLU A 395 43.61 -15.51 4.59
C GLU A 395 42.51 -16.41 4.03
N THR A 396 41.66 -17.00 4.88
CA THR A 396 40.56 -17.86 4.43
C THR A 396 39.57 -17.07 3.58
N THR A 397 39.22 -15.85 3.97
CA THR A 397 38.25 -15.04 3.22
C THR A 397 38.79 -14.48 1.90
N ASN A 398 40.11 -14.35 1.75
CA ASN A 398 40.72 -13.84 0.51
C ASN A 398 40.75 -14.89 -0.61
N LYS A 399 40.62 -16.18 -0.27
CA LYS A 399 40.54 -17.28 -1.25
C LYS A 399 39.14 -17.43 -1.86
N LEU A 400 38.11 -16.83 -1.24
CA LEU A 400 36.70 -16.94 -1.64
C LEU A 400 36.32 -15.92 -2.72
N SER A 401 36.78 -16.16 -3.94
CA SER A 401 36.58 -15.29 -5.10
C SER A 401 35.10 -15.15 -5.52
N PHE A 402 34.34 -16.24 -5.47
CA PHE A 402 32.92 -16.27 -5.81
C PHE A 402 32.09 -15.56 -4.74
N LEU A 403 32.39 -15.75 -3.45
CA LEU A 403 31.79 -14.96 -2.37
C LEU A 403 31.91 -13.45 -2.65
N ASP A 404 33.10 -12.98 -3.05
CA ASP A 404 33.33 -11.57 -3.38
C ASP A 404 32.47 -11.09 -4.55
N LYS A 405 32.40 -11.88 -5.62
CA LYS A 405 31.54 -11.59 -6.78
C LYS A 405 30.06 -11.60 -6.42
N PHE A 406 29.64 -12.56 -5.59
CA PHE A 406 28.26 -12.72 -5.13
C PHE A 406 27.81 -11.54 -4.25
N ILE A 407 28.67 -11.09 -3.32
CA ILE A 407 28.41 -9.90 -2.49
C ILE A 407 28.26 -8.68 -3.39
N LYS A 408 29.19 -8.48 -4.34
CA LYS A 408 29.15 -7.32 -5.23
C LYS A 408 27.91 -7.30 -6.11
N GLU A 409 27.52 -8.44 -6.68
CA GLU A 409 26.31 -8.51 -7.51
C GLU A 409 25.04 -8.31 -6.69
N THR A 410 24.99 -8.84 -5.46
CA THR A 410 23.88 -8.58 -4.53
C THR A 410 23.79 -7.10 -4.18
N GLN A 411 24.91 -6.44 -3.83
CA GLN A 411 24.93 -5.01 -3.53
C GLN A 411 24.55 -4.15 -4.74
N ARG A 412 24.92 -4.58 -5.95
CA ARG A 412 24.55 -3.88 -7.19
C ARG A 412 23.04 -3.92 -7.43
N LEU A 413 22.44 -5.11 -7.38
CA LEU A 413 21.02 -5.29 -7.70
C LEU A 413 20.11 -4.87 -6.54
N HIS A 414 20.48 -5.25 -5.31
CA HIS A 414 19.68 -5.11 -4.09
C HIS A 414 20.37 -4.20 -3.07
N ASN A 415 20.74 -2.99 -3.51
CA ASN A 415 21.51 -2.04 -2.72
C ASN A 415 20.80 -1.65 -1.41
N PRO A 416 21.35 -1.99 -0.22
CA PRO A 416 20.73 -1.66 1.07
C PRO A 416 21.12 -0.26 1.59
N SER A 417 21.96 0.48 0.87
CA SER A 417 22.58 1.70 1.36
C SER A 417 21.62 2.89 1.35
N PHE A 418 21.83 3.77 2.32
CA PHE A 418 21.21 5.10 2.31
C PHE A 418 21.64 5.88 1.06
N GLN A 419 20.71 6.61 0.45
CA GLN A 419 20.98 7.39 -0.76
C GLN A 419 21.59 8.75 -0.38
N PRO A 420 22.89 9.01 -0.66
CA PRO A 420 23.57 10.18 -0.14
C PRO A 420 23.12 11.46 -0.84
N ALA A 421 22.88 12.50 -0.05
CA ALA A 421 22.50 13.83 -0.52
C ALA A 421 23.62 14.86 -0.31
N ARG A 422 23.69 15.85 -1.21
CA ARG A 422 24.62 16.99 -1.17
C ARG A 422 23.91 18.28 -1.51
N THR A 423 24.46 19.39 -1.04
CA THR A 423 23.88 20.72 -1.16
C THR A 423 24.79 21.59 -2.02
N ALA A 424 24.21 22.23 -3.03
CA ALA A 424 24.89 23.17 -3.90
C ALA A 424 25.29 24.45 -3.13
N LYS A 425 26.55 24.88 -3.26
CA LYS A 425 27.11 26.07 -2.58
C LYS A 425 26.88 27.35 -3.36
N VAL A 426 26.76 27.24 -4.69
CA VAL A 426 26.62 28.35 -5.63
C VAL A 426 25.61 27.98 -6.72
N ASP A 427 25.09 28.98 -7.43
CA ASP A 427 24.39 28.73 -8.70
C ASP A 427 25.42 28.23 -9.72
N MET A 428 25.10 27.15 -10.43
CA MET A 428 26.06 26.50 -11.32
C MET A 428 25.41 25.82 -12.52
N ILE A 429 26.24 25.42 -13.47
CA ILE A 429 25.83 24.66 -14.66
C ILE A 429 26.56 23.32 -14.69
N LEU A 430 25.77 22.25 -14.66
CA LEU A 430 26.25 20.87 -14.69
C LEU A 430 26.47 20.37 -16.12
N PRO A 431 27.29 19.31 -16.30
CA PRO A 431 27.39 18.59 -17.57
C PRO A 431 26.01 18.25 -18.16
N GLY A 432 25.86 18.39 -19.48
CA GLY A 432 24.58 18.25 -20.18
C GLY A 432 23.69 19.52 -20.19
N GLY A 433 24.17 20.63 -19.62
CA GLY A 433 23.50 21.93 -19.68
C GLY A 433 22.39 22.11 -18.65
N TYR A 434 22.51 21.53 -17.45
CA TYR A 434 21.50 21.68 -16.39
C TYR A 434 21.87 22.82 -15.44
N LYS A 435 20.98 23.80 -15.29
CA LYS A 435 21.10 24.83 -14.24
C LYS A 435 20.73 24.24 -12.90
N LEU A 436 21.60 24.44 -11.91
CA LEU A 436 21.34 24.05 -10.54
C LEU A 436 21.50 25.27 -9.62
N PRO A 437 20.45 25.65 -8.87
CA PRO A 437 20.53 26.82 -7.99
C PRO A 437 21.29 26.51 -6.69
N LYS A 438 21.86 27.54 -6.07
CA LYS A 438 22.41 27.48 -4.72
C LYS A 438 21.38 26.93 -3.73
N GLY A 439 21.84 26.07 -2.83
CA GLY A 439 20.99 25.40 -1.83
C GLY A 439 20.20 24.20 -2.37
N ALA A 440 20.31 23.87 -3.66
CA ALA A 440 19.71 22.66 -4.20
C ALA A 440 20.25 21.40 -3.51
N VAL A 441 19.33 20.55 -3.02
CA VAL A 441 19.67 19.25 -2.43
C VAL A 441 19.58 18.17 -3.52
N VAL A 442 20.71 17.56 -3.84
CA VAL A 442 20.83 16.54 -4.87
C VAL A 442 21.15 15.18 -4.25
N ILE A 443 20.33 14.18 -4.57
CA ILE A 443 20.47 12.79 -4.11
C ILE A 443 21.12 11.97 -5.22
N SER A 444 22.22 11.31 -4.90
CA SER A 444 22.80 10.27 -5.76
C SER A 444 22.05 8.96 -5.51
N ALA A 445 21.24 8.55 -6.48
CA ALA A 445 20.34 7.42 -6.35
C ALA A 445 21.08 6.10 -6.68
N LEU A 446 21.93 5.67 -5.76
CA LEU A 446 22.83 4.51 -5.88
C LEU A 446 22.13 3.25 -6.44
N HIS A 447 20.90 2.94 -6.01
CA HIS A 447 20.15 1.79 -6.52
C HIS A 447 19.92 1.91 -8.04
N HIS A 448 19.50 3.08 -8.52
CA HIS A 448 19.26 3.33 -9.95
C HIS A 448 20.56 3.46 -10.74
N MET A 449 21.63 3.98 -10.13
CA MET A 449 22.97 4.01 -10.74
C MET A 449 23.52 2.60 -10.99
N HIS A 450 23.41 1.72 -10.00
CA HIS A 450 23.93 0.35 -10.05
C HIS A 450 23.10 -0.55 -10.97
N ASN A 451 21.91 -0.10 -11.37
CA ASN A 451 21.02 -0.77 -12.31
C ASN A 451 20.79 0.04 -13.60
N ASN A 452 21.65 1.04 -13.87
CA ASN A 452 21.54 1.85 -15.07
C ASN A 452 21.87 1.01 -16.32
N LYS A 453 20.90 0.89 -17.23
CA LYS A 453 21.01 0.13 -18.49
C LYS A 453 22.09 0.65 -19.44
N ASP A 454 22.49 1.91 -19.31
CA ASP A 454 23.54 2.52 -20.13
C ASP A 454 24.94 2.06 -19.70
N VAL A 455 25.05 1.46 -18.50
CA VAL A 455 26.31 0.99 -17.92
C VAL A 455 26.35 -0.53 -17.80
N TRP A 456 25.25 -1.15 -17.37
CA TRP A 456 25.20 -2.57 -17.04
C TRP A 456 24.43 -3.34 -18.09
N GLU A 457 25.08 -4.34 -18.70
CA GLU A 457 24.40 -5.26 -19.61
C GLU A 457 23.39 -6.13 -18.84
N ASN A 458 22.14 -6.17 -19.32
CA ASN A 458 21.03 -6.88 -18.69
C ASN A 458 20.93 -6.57 -17.18
N PRO A 459 20.66 -5.32 -16.78
CA PRO A 459 20.83 -4.86 -15.40
C PRO A 459 19.95 -5.62 -14.40
N GLY A 460 18.80 -6.15 -14.84
CA GLY A 460 17.90 -6.95 -14.00
C GLY A 460 18.32 -8.42 -13.83
N ARG A 461 19.31 -8.91 -14.58
CA ARG A 461 19.84 -10.27 -14.42
C ARG A 461 20.87 -10.30 -13.29
N PHE A 462 20.63 -11.14 -12.29
CA PHE A 462 21.61 -11.48 -11.27
C PHE A 462 22.68 -12.40 -11.86
N ASP A 463 23.90 -11.90 -11.97
CA ASP A 463 25.03 -12.63 -12.55
C ASP A 463 26.33 -12.29 -11.81
N PRO A 464 26.80 -13.11 -10.86
CA PRO A 464 28.08 -12.88 -10.20
C PRO A 464 29.29 -12.96 -11.15
N ASP A 465 29.23 -13.70 -12.26
CA ASP A 465 30.40 -13.85 -13.15
C ASP A 465 30.62 -12.64 -14.04
N ARG A 466 29.65 -11.71 -14.11
CA ARG A 466 29.83 -10.43 -14.82
C ARG A 466 31.05 -9.67 -14.35
N TRP A 467 31.45 -9.82 -13.09
CA TRP A 467 32.57 -9.10 -12.48
C TRP A 467 33.93 -9.44 -13.11
N ASP A 468 34.04 -10.56 -13.83
CA ASP A 468 35.25 -10.97 -14.53
C ASP A 468 35.31 -10.48 -15.99
N THR A 469 34.20 -9.94 -16.51
CA THR A 469 34.11 -9.45 -17.90
C THR A 469 34.89 -8.16 -18.12
N GLU A 470 35.47 -8.01 -19.31
CA GLU A 470 36.19 -6.78 -19.69
C GLU A 470 35.28 -5.55 -19.70
N GLN A 471 33.99 -5.71 -20.01
CA GLN A 471 33.03 -4.61 -19.95
C GLN A 471 32.86 -4.09 -18.53
N VAL A 472 32.68 -4.97 -17.54
CA VAL A 472 32.53 -4.54 -16.15
C VAL A 472 33.85 -3.98 -15.62
N LYS A 473 35.01 -4.56 -15.97
CA LYS A 473 36.31 -4.00 -15.59
C LYS A 473 36.54 -2.57 -16.11
N ASN A 474 36.11 -2.30 -17.34
CA ASN A 474 36.25 -0.99 -18.01
C ASN A 474 35.03 -0.07 -17.84
N ARG A 475 34.12 -0.36 -16.90
CA ARG A 475 32.94 0.48 -16.63
C ARG A 475 33.35 1.90 -16.22
N PRO A 476 32.52 2.93 -16.49
CA PRO A 476 32.81 4.29 -16.06
C PRO A 476 33.06 4.39 -14.55
N PRO A 477 34.08 5.15 -14.09
CA PRO A 477 34.35 5.34 -12.67
C PRO A 477 33.13 5.88 -11.91
N GLY A 478 32.89 5.38 -10.70
CA GLY A 478 31.72 5.77 -9.89
C GLY A 478 30.42 5.01 -10.22
N SER A 479 30.42 4.13 -11.22
CA SER A 479 29.24 3.32 -11.58
C SER A 479 28.86 2.26 -10.55
N TYR A 480 29.80 1.89 -9.67
CA TYR A 480 29.57 0.96 -8.56
C TYR A 480 30.21 1.53 -7.29
N ILE A 481 29.38 2.03 -6.38
CA ILE A 481 29.75 2.74 -5.16
C ILE A 481 28.79 2.40 -4.00
N PRO A 482 28.67 1.13 -3.59
CA PRO A 482 27.73 0.70 -2.53
C PRO A 482 27.99 1.39 -1.19
N PHE A 483 29.22 1.85 -0.94
CA PHE A 483 29.62 2.58 0.26
C PHE A 483 29.80 4.09 0.02
N ALA A 484 29.24 4.62 -1.07
CA ALA A 484 29.49 5.96 -1.60
C ALA A 484 30.99 6.22 -1.87
N THR A 485 31.37 7.48 -2.12
CA THR A 485 32.75 7.91 -2.35
C THR A 485 32.96 9.33 -1.79
N GLY A 486 34.19 9.84 -1.85
CA GLY A 486 34.56 11.17 -1.39
C GLY A 486 34.69 11.29 0.14
N PRO A 487 34.75 12.52 0.68
CA PRO A 487 35.01 12.77 2.10
C PRO A 487 34.01 12.15 3.09
N ARG A 488 32.84 11.71 2.61
CA ARG A 488 31.79 11.06 3.42
C ARG A 488 31.52 9.62 3.01
N MET A 489 32.50 8.96 2.39
CA MET A 489 32.43 7.51 2.19
C MET A 489 32.20 6.79 3.52
N CYS A 490 31.57 5.61 3.46
CA CYS A 490 31.24 4.86 4.68
C CYS A 490 32.48 4.58 5.52
N VAL A 491 32.50 5.08 6.77
CA VAL A 491 33.61 4.85 7.71
C VAL A 491 33.68 3.38 8.14
N GLY A 492 32.54 2.69 8.19
CA GLY A 492 32.43 1.30 8.61
C GLY A 492 32.56 0.26 7.49
N PHE A 493 33.03 0.61 6.28
CA PHE A 493 32.98 -0.31 5.14
C PHE A 493 33.80 -1.60 5.36
N ASN A 494 34.99 -1.49 5.98
CA ASN A 494 35.81 -2.66 6.31
C ASN A 494 35.10 -3.56 7.33
N PHE A 495 34.49 -2.94 8.34
CA PHE A 495 33.76 -3.63 9.39
C PHE A 495 32.58 -4.42 8.80
N ALA A 496 31.74 -3.77 8.00
CA ALA A 496 30.56 -4.40 7.39
C ALA A 496 30.93 -5.53 6.42
N LEU A 497 31.96 -5.35 5.58
CA LEU A 497 32.41 -6.42 4.67
C LEU A 497 33.01 -7.60 5.44
N GLN A 498 33.78 -7.34 6.50
CA GLN A 498 34.30 -8.42 7.34
C GLN A 498 33.16 -9.18 8.02
N GLU A 499 32.18 -8.48 8.58
CA GLU A 499 31.01 -9.08 9.22
C GLU A 499 30.28 -10.04 8.26
N ILE A 500 30.05 -9.62 7.02
CA ILE A 500 29.44 -10.46 5.98
C ILE A 500 30.32 -11.65 5.60
N LYS A 501 31.63 -11.42 5.41
CA LYS A 501 32.60 -12.46 5.07
C LYS A 501 32.81 -13.49 6.20
N VAL A 502 32.42 -13.16 7.43
CA VAL A 502 32.38 -14.10 8.55
C VAL A 502 31.03 -14.79 8.65
N PHE A 503 29.92 -14.06 8.58
CA PHE A 503 28.59 -14.62 8.86
C PHE A 503 28.07 -15.48 7.73
N LEU A 504 28.10 -14.98 6.48
CA LEU A 504 27.45 -15.67 5.37
C LEU A 504 28.06 -17.05 5.09
N PRO A 505 29.40 -17.20 5.04
CA PRO A 505 30.01 -18.52 4.84
C PRO A 505 29.69 -19.53 5.94
N LYS A 506 29.73 -19.11 7.22
CA LYS A 506 29.37 -19.97 8.37
C LYS A 506 27.91 -20.43 8.31
N LEU A 507 27.01 -19.54 7.88
CA LEU A 507 25.59 -19.87 7.68
C LEU A 507 25.37 -20.83 6.50
N VAL A 508 26.02 -20.60 5.36
CA VAL A 508 25.87 -21.42 4.14
C VAL A 508 26.53 -22.79 4.27
N TYR A 509 27.63 -22.88 5.02
CA TYR A 509 28.26 -24.18 5.31
C TYR A 509 27.34 -25.08 6.15
N ARG A 510 26.63 -24.51 7.12
CA ARG A 510 25.76 -25.26 8.04
C ARG A 510 24.34 -25.48 7.51
N TYR A 511 23.75 -24.50 6.82
CA TYR A 511 22.33 -24.51 6.46
C TYR A 511 22.11 -24.37 4.96
N LYS A 512 21.11 -25.10 4.47
CA LYS A 512 20.51 -24.84 3.16
C LYS A 512 19.27 -23.97 3.32
N PHE A 513 19.30 -22.75 2.79
CA PHE A 513 18.15 -21.86 2.78
C PHE A 513 17.17 -22.19 1.66
N SER A 514 15.86 -22.11 1.96
CA SER A 514 14.80 -22.21 0.96
C SER A 514 13.69 -21.18 1.19
N LEU A 515 13.12 -20.67 0.10
CA LEU A 515 12.11 -19.62 0.16
C LEU A 515 10.76 -20.19 0.64
N ALA A 516 10.23 -19.64 1.73
CA ALA A 516 8.97 -20.11 2.29
C ALA A 516 7.73 -19.56 1.59
N GLN A 517 7.84 -18.44 0.87
CA GLN A 517 6.72 -17.74 0.24
C GLN A 517 6.96 -17.41 -1.23
N ASP A 518 5.89 -17.47 -2.03
CA ASP A 518 5.90 -16.99 -3.42
C ASP A 518 5.21 -15.63 -3.48
N GLY A 519 5.90 -14.61 -4.00
CA GLY A 519 5.34 -13.27 -4.14
C GLY A 519 6.41 -12.21 -4.37
N PRO A 520 5.99 -10.97 -4.68
CA PRO A 520 6.90 -9.83 -4.69
C PRO A 520 7.42 -9.56 -3.28
N ILE A 521 8.67 -9.08 -3.20
CA ILE A 521 9.21 -8.54 -1.96
C ILE A 521 8.49 -7.22 -1.65
N GLU A 522 8.00 -7.11 -0.43
CA GLU A 522 7.45 -5.87 0.10
C GLU A 522 8.57 -5.03 0.70
N TYR A 523 8.63 -3.78 0.26
CA TYR A 523 9.55 -2.77 0.78
C TYR A 523 8.81 -1.83 1.71
N ASP A 524 9.51 -1.34 2.73
CA ASP A 524 9.01 -0.25 3.54
C ASP A 524 9.24 1.09 2.79
N PRO A 525 8.19 1.75 2.31
CA PRO A 525 8.35 3.03 1.61
C PRO A 525 8.83 4.15 2.55
N TYR A 526 8.67 3.95 3.87
CA TYR A 526 8.99 4.92 4.91
C TYR A 526 10.18 4.50 5.77
N PHE A 527 11.02 3.57 5.31
CA PHE A 527 12.32 3.32 5.93
C PHE A 527 13.46 3.96 5.13
N GLN A 528 14.57 4.32 5.79
CA GLN A 528 15.73 4.97 5.16
C GLN A 528 16.49 4.04 4.21
N LEU A 529 16.41 2.75 4.46
CA LEU A 529 17.14 1.71 3.76
C LEU A 529 16.18 0.81 2.99
N ILE A 530 16.66 0.26 1.88
CA ILE A 530 15.92 -0.70 1.08
C ILE A 530 16.10 -2.07 1.73
N ARG A 531 15.01 -2.61 2.31
CA ARG A 531 15.02 -3.90 3.03
C ARG A 531 13.84 -4.79 2.59
N PRO A 532 14.01 -6.12 2.59
CA PRO A 532 12.95 -7.06 2.23
C PRO A 532 12.10 -7.40 3.46
N ASN A 533 11.00 -6.68 3.70
CA ASN A 533 10.21 -6.79 4.94
C ASN A 533 9.53 -8.15 5.11
N ASN A 534 9.09 -8.75 4.00
CA ASN A 534 8.30 -9.98 4.02
C ASN A 534 9.13 -11.23 3.69
N LEU A 535 10.47 -11.19 3.70
CA LEU A 535 11.27 -12.36 3.32
C LEU A 535 11.19 -13.48 4.36
N LEU A 536 10.51 -14.58 4.04
CA LEU A 536 10.42 -15.78 4.87
C LEU A 536 11.30 -16.91 4.30
N SER A 537 12.12 -17.53 5.13
CA SER A 537 13.03 -18.63 4.75
C SER A 537 12.98 -19.79 5.74
N PHE A 538 13.36 -20.98 5.30
CA PHE A 538 13.67 -22.15 6.14
C PHE A 538 15.19 -22.35 6.20
N PRO A 539 15.78 -22.66 7.37
CA PRO A 539 16.97 -23.49 7.38
C PRO A 539 16.51 -24.92 7.03
N LEU A 540 17.30 -25.70 6.29
CA LEU A 540 17.00 -27.12 6.06
C LEU A 540 18.27 -27.91 6.34
N ASN A 541 18.28 -28.71 7.40
CA ASN A 541 19.08 -29.92 7.46
C ASN A 541 18.29 -31.03 6.73
N SER A 542 18.96 -31.86 5.94
CA SER A 542 18.34 -32.62 4.84
C SER A 542 17.14 -33.49 5.26
N SER A 543 15.90 -32.99 5.14
CA SER A 543 14.66 -33.67 4.69
C SER A 543 13.39 -32.90 5.10
N ILE A 544 12.44 -32.73 4.15
CA ILE A 544 11.00 -32.42 4.35
C ILE A 544 10.55 -30.93 4.37
N GLY A 545 9.70 -30.57 3.39
CA GLY A 545 8.36 -29.97 3.58
C GLY A 545 8.15 -28.51 4.02
N THR A 546 7.81 -27.64 3.05
CA THR A 546 7.54 -26.18 3.13
C THR A 546 6.30 -25.73 3.95
N VAL A 547 6.40 -24.62 4.71
CA VAL A 547 5.28 -23.92 5.41
C VAL A 547 5.23 -22.38 5.19
N LYS A 548 4.32 -21.92 4.32
CA LYS A 548 3.86 -20.51 4.18
C LYS A 548 3.09 -19.99 5.41
N MET A 549 3.01 -18.65 5.55
CA MET A 549 1.98 -17.86 6.28
C MET A 549 0.76 -18.74 6.53
N VAL A 550 0.44 -19.04 7.81
CA VAL A 550 -0.32 -20.24 8.21
C VAL A 550 -1.74 -20.25 7.62
N LEU A 551 -1.83 -20.57 6.33
CA LEU A 551 -2.97 -21.17 5.68
C LEU A 551 -3.12 -22.51 6.38
N THR A 552 -4.33 -22.79 6.86
CA THR A 552 -4.61 -24.13 7.39
C THR A 552 -4.27 -25.16 6.31
N LYS A 553 -3.95 -26.39 6.71
CA LYS A 553 -3.67 -27.50 5.76
C LYS A 553 -4.76 -27.60 4.68
N ASP A 554 -6.00 -27.33 5.06
CA ASP A 554 -7.17 -27.33 4.17
C ASP A 554 -7.23 -26.09 3.25
N GLU A 555 -6.78 -24.91 3.68
CA GLU A 555 -6.66 -23.72 2.81
C GLU A 555 -5.56 -23.88 1.75
N LYS A 556 -4.46 -24.56 2.06
CA LYS A 556 -3.41 -24.88 1.07
C LYS A 556 -3.87 -25.91 0.04
N ALA A 557 -4.83 -26.76 0.41
CA ALA A 557 -5.44 -27.76 -0.47
C ALA A 557 -6.49 -27.17 -1.43
N LEU A 558 -6.86 -25.88 -1.28
CA LEU A 558 -7.80 -25.22 -2.18
C LEU A 558 -7.19 -25.01 -3.57
N HIS A 559 -7.99 -25.32 -4.59
CA HIS A 559 -7.60 -25.18 -5.98
C HIS A 559 -7.52 -23.71 -6.41
N ASP A 560 -6.43 -23.30 -7.07
CA ASP A 560 -6.31 -21.96 -7.66
C ASP A 560 -7.26 -21.80 -8.86
N GLN A 561 -8.28 -20.97 -8.70
CA GLN A 561 -9.29 -20.73 -9.73
C GLN A 561 -8.96 -19.53 -10.64
N VAL A 562 -7.79 -18.87 -10.46
CA VAL A 562 -7.37 -17.76 -11.35
C VAL A 562 -7.22 -18.26 -12.78
N ASN A 563 -7.88 -17.61 -13.72
CA ASN A 563 -7.85 -17.95 -15.15
C ASN A 563 -7.97 -16.69 -16.01
N ILE A 564 -6.84 -16.03 -16.30
CA ILE A 564 -6.83 -14.80 -17.09
C ILE A 564 -7.25 -15.12 -18.53
N LEU A 565 -8.38 -14.56 -18.97
CA LEU A 565 -8.98 -14.88 -20.26
C LEU A 565 -8.44 -13.99 -21.41
N PRO A 566 -8.33 -14.52 -22.64
CA PRO A 566 -8.12 -13.72 -23.84
C PRO A 566 -9.26 -12.71 -24.07
N ARG A 567 -8.96 -11.57 -24.70
CA ARG A 567 -9.90 -10.42 -24.84
C ARG A 567 -11.30 -10.80 -25.37
N ARG A 568 -11.41 -11.68 -26.37
CA ARG A 568 -12.71 -12.12 -26.92
C ARG A 568 -13.52 -12.93 -25.90
N GLN A 569 -12.89 -13.90 -25.23
CA GLN A 569 -13.52 -14.72 -24.20
C GLN A 569 -13.88 -13.89 -22.97
N LEU A 570 -13.02 -12.94 -22.60
CA LEU A 570 -13.27 -12.01 -21.50
C LEU A 570 -14.52 -11.17 -21.76
N ILE A 571 -14.69 -10.59 -22.95
CA ILE A 571 -15.87 -9.78 -23.29
C ILE A 571 -17.15 -10.62 -23.19
N ILE A 572 -17.13 -11.86 -23.70
CA ILE A 572 -18.29 -12.76 -23.66
C ILE A 572 -18.64 -13.16 -22.20
N ALA A 573 -17.63 -13.50 -21.40
CA ALA A 573 -17.81 -13.82 -19.99
C ALA A 573 -18.35 -12.61 -19.21
N LEU A 574 -17.83 -11.41 -19.46
CA LEU A 574 -18.30 -10.18 -18.84
C LEU A 574 -19.73 -9.82 -19.25
N ALA A 575 -20.09 -9.95 -20.52
CA ALA A 575 -21.46 -9.73 -20.97
C ALA A 575 -22.44 -10.68 -20.27
N THR A 576 -22.05 -11.95 -20.11
CA THR A 576 -22.84 -12.98 -19.41
C THR A 576 -23.02 -12.61 -17.93
N LEU A 577 -21.92 -12.29 -17.24
CA LEU A 577 -21.91 -11.87 -15.83
C LEU A 577 -22.72 -10.59 -15.60
N SER A 578 -22.52 -9.57 -16.42
CA SER A 578 -23.30 -8.33 -16.39
C SER A 578 -24.79 -8.57 -16.64
N SER A 579 -25.17 -9.45 -17.56
CA SER A 579 -26.59 -9.76 -17.82
C SER A 579 -27.28 -10.40 -16.62
N ALA A 580 -26.61 -11.35 -15.95
CA ALA A 580 -27.11 -11.97 -14.74
C ALA A 580 -27.21 -10.95 -13.60
N LEU A 581 -26.19 -10.10 -13.45
CA LEU A 581 -26.17 -9.05 -12.44
C LEU A 581 -27.29 -8.02 -12.63
N LEU A 582 -27.53 -7.60 -13.88
CA LEU A 582 -28.62 -6.70 -14.26
C LEU A 582 -29.98 -7.28 -13.87
N LEU A 583 -30.18 -8.56 -14.15
CA LEU A 583 -31.45 -9.22 -13.89
C LEU A 583 -31.73 -9.34 -12.38
N VAL A 584 -30.72 -9.70 -11.59
CA VAL A 584 -30.85 -9.76 -10.13
C VAL A 584 -31.16 -8.39 -9.52
N THR A 585 -30.56 -7.32 -10.04
CA THR A 585 -30.83 -5.98 -9.52
C THR A 585 -32.20 -5.45 -9.96
N ILE A 586 -32.70 -5.88 -11.13
CA ILE A 586 -34.10 -5.66 -11.56
C ILE A 586 -35.07 -6.36 -10.59
N ASP A 587 -34.86 -7.63 -10.25
CA ASP A 587 -35.71 -8.35 -9.27
C ASP A 587 -35.73 -7.63 -7.91
N GLN A 588 -34.54 -7.32 -7.38
CA GLN A 588 -34.41 -6.73 -6.05
C GLN A 588 -35.10 -5.38 -5.90
N ASN A 589 -35.07 -4.54 -6.93
CA ASN A 589 -35.62 -3.18 -6.84
C ASN A 589 -37.02 -3.05 -7.45
N GLY A 590 -37.37 -3.87 -8.44
CA GLY A 590 -38.67 -3.83 -9.10
C GLY A 590 -39.83 -4.14 -8.18
N ILE A 591 -39.62 -4.99 -7.16
CA ILE A 591 -40.68 -5.33 -6.21
C ILE A 591 -41.22 -4.12 -5.44
N SER A 592 -40.38 -3.11 -5.16
CA SER A 592 -40.72 -1.95 -4.31
C SER A 592 -41.97 -1.20 -4.76
N VAL A 593 -42.22 -1.10 -6.07
CA VAL A 593 -43.41 -0.43 -6.63
C VAL A 593 -44.65 -1.34 -6.70
N THR A 594 -44.46 -2.65 -6.60
CA THR A 594 -45.55 -3.66 -6.68
C THR A 594 -46.12 -4.03 -5.31
N LEU A 595 -45.39 -3.77 -4.22
CA LEU A 595 -45.76 -4.17 -2.86
C LEU A 595 -47.21 -3.82 -2.50
N PRO A 596 -47.72 -2.59 -2.72
CA PRO A 596 -49.10 -2.25 -2.30
C PRO A 596 -50.17 -3.09 -3.00
N THR A 597 -49.99 -3.42 -4.28
CA THR A 597 -50.96 -4.22 -5.03
C THR A 597 -50.88 -5.70 -4.65
N ILE A 598 -49.68 -6.22 -4.42
CA ILE A 598 -49.49 -7.58 -3.90
C ILE A 598 -50.16 -7.72 -2.53
N ALA A 599 -50.00 -6.70 -1.68
CA ALA A 599 -50.61 -6.68 -0.35
C ALA A 599 -52.13 -6.80 -0.43
N LYS A 600 -52.77 -6.04 -1.32
CA LYS A 600 -54.22 -6.09 -1.52
C LYS A 600 -54.69 -7.42 -2.10
N ASP A 601 -53.96 -7.99 -3.05
CA ASP A 601 -54.33 -9.25 -3.70
C ASP A 601 -54.18 -10.47 -2.77
N LEU A 602 -53.22 -10.42 -1.83
CA LEU A 602 -52.94 -11.51 -0.89
C LEU A 602 -53.51 -11.26 0.52
N ASN A 603 -54.30 -10.20 0.73
CA ASN A 603 -54.80 -9.74 2.04
C ASN A 603 -53.67 -9.62 3.10
N ALA A 604 -52.59 -8.94 2.70
CA ALA A 604 -51.31 -8.89 3.42
C ALA A 604 -50.85 -7.45 3.71
N GLU A 605 -51.74 -6.45 3.68
CA GLU A 605 -51.44 -5.03 3.88
C GLU A 605 -50.65 -4.76 5.16
N ALA A 606 -50.99 -5.47 6.23
CA ALA A 606 -50.34 -5.34 7.53
C ALA A 606 -48.99 -6.07 7.62
N THR A 607 -48.57 -6.88 6.65
CA THR A 607 -47.31 -7.67 6.74
C THR A 607 -46.42 -7.56 5.51
N ILE A 608 -46.83 -6.82 4.47
CA ILE A 608 -46.20 -6.84 3.15
C ILE A 608 -44.71 -6.47 3.13
N SER A 609 -44.22 -5.69 4.10
CA SER A 609 -42.77 -5.36 4.14
C SER A 609 -41.89 -6.61 4.32
N TRP A 610 -42.46 -7.73 4.83
CA TRP A 610 -41.79 -9.03 4.89
C TRP A 610 -41.36 -9.57 3.52
N ALA A 611 -41.99 -9.14 2.42
CA ALA A 611 -41.57 -9.52 1.07
C ALA A 611 -40.15 -9.06 0.73
N GLY A 612 -39.76 -7.86 1.17
CA GLY A 612 -38.40 -7.33 1.01
C GLY A 612 -37.46 -7.88 2.09
N THR A 613 -37.92 -7.88 3.35
CA THR A 613 -37.14 -8.30 4.51
C THR A 613 -36.71 -9.77 4.43
N SER A 614 -37.61 -10.68 4.05
CA SER A 614 -37.29 -12.12 3.91
C SER A 614 -36.17 -12.38 2.90
N SER A 615 -36.22 -11.72 1.74
CA SER A 615 -35.17 -11.80 0.72
C SER A 615 -33.84 -11.21 1.23
N LEU A 616 -33.87 -10.07 1.92
CA LEU A 616 -32.67 -9.44 2.48
C LEU A 616 -32.00 -10.29 3.57
N ILE A 617 -32.78 -10.87 4.48
CA ILE A 617 -32.28 -11.77 5.53
C ILE A 617 -31.63 -12.99 4.89
N ALA A 618 -32.34 -13.65 3.97
CA ALA A 618 -31.84 -14.85 3.31
C ALA A 618 -30.58 -14.56 2.48
N ASN A 619 -30.54 -13.42 1.78
CA ASN A 619 -29.35 -12.94 1.09
C ASN A 619 -28.17 -12.79 2.08
N THR A 620 -28.38 -12.09 3.20
CA THR A 620 -27.34 -11.82 4.20
C THR A 620 -26.75 -13.11 4.78
N CYS A 621 -27.58 -14.08 5.16
CA CYS A 621 -27.13 -15.35 5.72
C CYS A 621 -26.22 -16.13 4.76
N PHE A 622 -26.55 -16.13 3.46
CA PHE A 622 -25.83 -16.95 2.48
C PHE A 622 -24.62 -16.25 1.85
N GLN A 623 -24.46 -14.93 2.01
CA GLN A 623 -23.30 -14.17 1.47
C GLN A 623 -21.97 -14.83 1.83
N MET A 624 -21.76 -15.14 3.10
CA MET A 624 -20.51 -15.73 3.61
C MET A 624 -20.29 -17.16 3.10
N LEU A 625 -21.37 -17.93 2.96
CA LEU A 625 -21.35 -19.32 2.55
C LEU A 625 -20.91 -19.48 1.10
N TYR A 626 -21.36 -18.60 0.20
CA TYR A 626 -21.01 -18.67 -1.22
C TYR A 626 -19.50 -18.58 -1.49
N GLY A 627 -18.74 -17.88 -0.65
CA GLY A 627 -17.28 -17.84 -0.74
C GLY A 627 -16.69 -19.24 -0.66
N ARG A 628 -16.98 -19.96 0.43
CA ARG A 628 -16.47 -21.33 0.66
C ARG A 628 -17.10 -22.38 -0.23
N LEU A 629 -18.40 -22.28 -0.53
CA LEU A 629 -19.05 -23.18 -1.51
C LEU A 629 -18.36 -23.09 -2.88
N SER A 630 -18.03 -21.89 -3.32
CA SER A 630 -17.36 -21.70 -4.61
C SER A 630 -15.90 -22.15 -4.61
N ASP A 631 -15.22 -22.07 -3.46
CA ASP A 631 -13.86 -22.61 -3.31
C ASP A 631 -13.84 -24.13 -3.43
N VAL A 632 -14.90 -24.80 -2.93
CA VAL A 632 -15.02 -26.28 -2.91
C VAL A 632 -15.59 -26.84 -4.22
N PHE A 633 -16.73 -26.32 -4.70
CA PHE A 633 -17.45 -26.88 -5.85
C PHE A 633 -17.11 -26.20 -7.19
N GLY A 634 -16.27 -25.17 -7.17
CA GLY A 634 -15.89 -24.37 -8.34
C GLY A 634 -16.84 -23.20 -8.62
N ARG A 635 -16.32 -22.10 -9.17
CA ARG A 635 -17.13 -20.87 -9.38
C ARG A 635 -18.34 -21.10 -10.28
N LYS A 636 -18.16 -21.78 -11.41
CA LYS A 636 -19.18 -21.95 -12.45
C LYS A 636 -20.41 -22.72 -11.95
N VAL A 637 -20.20 -23.84 -11.26
CA VAL A 637 -21.29 -24.71 -10.79
C VAL A 637 -22.14 -23.98 -9.75
N VAL A 638 -21.49 -23.32 -8.79
CA VAL A 638 -22.20 -22.58 -7.74
C VAL A 638 -22.95 -21.37 -8.32
N PHE A 639 -22.37 -20.68 -9.31
CA PHE A 639 -23.04 -19.55 -9.98
C PHE A 639 -24.32 -19.98 -10.70
N ILE A 640 -24.24 -21.05 -11.49
CA ILE A 640 -25.41 -21.58 -12.23
C ILE A 640 -26.47 -22.08 -11.24
N SER A 641 -26.05 -22.74 -10.16
CA SER A 641 -26.99 -23.21 -9.12
C SER A 641 -27.74 -22.04 -8.47
N ALA A 642 -27.04 -20.93 -8.16
CA ALA A 642 -27.67 -19.72 -7.62
C ALA A 642 -28.61 -19.05 -8.63
N ALA A 643 -28.24 -19.00 -9.90
CA ALA A 643 -29.09 -18.45 -10.97
C ALA A 643 -30.35 -19.29 -11.21
N LEU A 644 -30.23 -20.63 -11.21
CA LEU A 644 -31.37 -21.54 -11.31
C LEU A 644 -32.27 -21.46 -10.08
N LEU A 645 -31.70 -21.33 -8.88
CA LEU A 645 -32.48 -21.12 -7.66
C LEU A 645 -33.28 -19.82 -7.75
N LEU A 646 -32.68 -18.73 -8.23
CA LEU A 646 -33.41 -17.48 -8.47
C LEU A 646 -34.56 -17.68 -9.47
N CYS A 647 -34.28 -18.32 -10.61
CA CYS A 647 -35.28 -18.64 -11.62
C CYS A 647 -36.49 -19.42 -11.05
N VAL A 648 -36.23 -20.47 -10.28
CA VAL A 648 -37.29 -21.28 -9.65
C VAL A 648 -38.04 -20.45 -8.60
N SER A 649 -37.33 -19.63 -7.83
CA SER A 649 -37.93 -18.80 -6.79
C SER A 649 -38.87 -17.74 -7.37
N ASP A 650 -38.48 -17.07 -8.46
CA ASP A 650 -39.31 -16.09 -9.16
C ASP A 650 -40.57 -16.74 -9.74
N LEU A 651 -40.41 -17.93 -10.33
CA LEU A 651 -41.55 -18.72 -10.83
C LEU A 651 -42.52 -19.06 -9.70
N LEU A 652 -42.01 -19.52 -8.56
CA LEU A 652 -42.82 -19.83 -7.38
C LEU A 652 -43.52 -18.59 -6.82
N CYS A 653 -42.85 -17.43 -6.81
CA CYS A 653 -43.47 -16.14 -6.43
C CYS A 653 -44.71 -15.83 -7.29
N SER A 654 -44.67 -16.13 -8.60
CA SER A 654 -45.83 -15.93 -9.48
C SER A 654 -47.04 -16.80 -9.12
N PHE A 655 -46.80 -17.96 -8.51
CA PHE A 655 -47.84 -18.91 -8.11
C PHE A 655 -48.31 -18.76 -6.65
N SER A 656 -47.80 -17.77 -5.92
CA SER A 656 -48.16 -17.63 -4.50
C SER A 656 -49.65 -17.30 -4.34
N GLN A 657 -50.32 -18.04 -3.45
CA GLN A 657 -51.75 -17.89 -3.16
C GLN A 657 -52.01 -17.12 -1.86
N ASN A 658 -51.00 -16.96 -1.00
CA ASN A 658 -51.10 -16.24 0.26
C ASN A 658 -49.76 -15.56 0.61
N ALA A 659 -49.81 -14.63 1.56
CA ALA A 659 -48.67 -13.84 2.01
C ALA A 659 -47.47 -14.69 2.47
N VAL A 660 -47.72 -15.75 3.26
CA VAL A 660 -46.66 -16.59 3.84
C VAL A 660 -45.90 -17.33 2.74
N MET A 661 -46.63 -17.93 1.79
CA MET A 661 -46.06 -18.59 0.63
C MET A 661 -45.18 -17.62 -0.18
N PHE A 662 -45.66 -16.40 -0.39
CA PHE A 662 -44.89 -15.35 -1.07
C PHE A 662 -43.60 -15.00 -0.31
N TYR A 663 -43.65 -14.82 1.01
CA TYR A 663 -42.46 -14.49 1.82
C TYR A 663 -41.41 -15.62 1.82
N VAL A 664 -41.84 -16.87 1.86
CA VAL A 664 -40.93 -18.03 1.76
C VAL A 664 -40.23 -18.05 0.41
N PHE A 665 -40.96 -17.83 -0.69
CA PHE A 665 -40.37 -17.80 -2.03
C PHE A 665 -39.46 -16.59 -2.25
N ARG A 666 -39.78 -15.44 -1.63
CA ARG A 666 -38.87 -14.28 -1.61
C ARG A 666 -37.58 -14.55 -0.82
N ALA A 667 -37.64 -15.32 0.26
CA ALA A 667 -36.44 -15.79 0.95
C ALA A 667 -35.58 -16.66 0.02
N LEU A 668 -36.18 -17.60 -0.73
CA LEU A 668 -35.46 -18.42 -1.71
C LEU A 668 -34.82 -17.57 -2.83
N ALA A 669 -35.55 -16.55 -3.32
CA ALA A 669 -35.02 -15.59 -4.29
C ALA A 669 -33.85 -14.79 -3.71
N GLY A 670 -33.90 -14.46 -2.41
CA GLY A 670 -32.79 -13.83 -1.68
C GLY A 670 -31.52 -14.69 -1.66
N ILE A 671 -31.66 -16.01 -1.46
CA ILE A 671 -30.54 -16.96 -1.52
C ILE A 671 -29.93 -16.98 -2.93
N GLY A 672 -30.76 -17.11 -3.97
CA GLY A 672 -30.32 -17.16 -5.37
C GLY A 672 -29.67 -15.84 -5.82
N GLY A 673 -30.36 -14.72 -5.64
CA GLY A 673 -29.88 -13.39 -6.02
C GLY A 673 -28.63 -12.97 -5.25
N GLY A 674 -28.55 -13.29 -3.96
CA GLY A 674 -27.36 -13.07 -3.14
C GLY A 674 -26.13 -13.82 -3.66
N GLY A 675 -26.33 -15.07 -4.10
CA GLY A 675 -25.30 -15.90 -4.71
C GLY A 675 -24.80 -15.36 -6.02
N VAL A 676 -25.71 -14.99 -6.93
CA VAL A 676 -25.34 -14.40 -8.23
C VAL A 676 -24.54 -13.11 -8.01
N LEU A 677 -25.00 -12.20 -7.15
CA LEU A 677 -24.28 -10.96 -6.81
C LEU A 677 -22.86 -11.22 -6.28
N ASN A 678 -22.72 -12.18 -5.37
CA ASN A 678 -21.44 -12.47 -4.74
C ASN A 678 -20.47 -13.16 -5.69
N LEU A 679 -20.93 -14.23 -6.33
CA LEU A 679 -20.13 -15.05 -7.24
C LEU A 679 -19.72 -14.28 -8.49
N ASN A 680 -20.56 -13.34 -8.96
CA ASN A 680 -20.18 -12.40 -10.01
C ASN A 680 -18.88 -11.65 -9.67
N ASN A 681 -18.81 -11.08 -8.46
CA ASN A 681 -17.64 -10.33 -8.00
C ASN A 681 -16.41 -11.22 -7.81
N ILE A 682 -16.62 -12.47 -7.36
CA ILE A 682 -15.56 -13.47 -7.20
C ILE A 682 -15.00 -13.89 -8.56
N ILE A 683 -15.84 -14.27 -9.52
CA ILE A 683 -15.44 -14.72 -10.86
C ILE A 683 -14.67 -13.61 -11.58
N ILE A 684 -15.17 -12.36 -11.56
CA ILE A 684 -14.46 -11.21 -12.16
C ILE A 684 -13.03 -11.13 -11.62
N SER A 685 -12.85 -11.29 -10.31
CA SER A 685 -11.54 -11.19 -9.68
C SER A 685 -10.56 -12.29 -10.12
N ASP A 686 -11.09 -13.45 -10.53
CA ASP A 686 -10.30 -14.61 -10.97
C ASP A 686 -9.96 -14.56 -12.46
N ILE A 687 -10.78 -13.90 -13.29
CA ILE A 687 -10.58 -13.83 -14.75
C ILE A 687 -9.83 -12.59 -15.24
N VAL A 688 -9.59 -11.59 -14.39
CA VAL A 688 -8.84 -10.37 -14.75
C VAL A 688 -7.70 -10.04 -13.78
N SER A 689 -6.63 -9.45 -14.31
CA SER A 689 -5.48 -8.97 -13.52
C SER A 689 -5.86 -7.80 -12.62
N LEU A 690 -5.13 -7.62 -11.50
CA LEU A 690 -5.41 -6.58 -10.50
C LEU A 690 -5.51 -5.17 -11.10
N GLU A 691 -4.64 -4.85 -12.05
CA GLU A 691 -4.59 -3.55 -12.76
C GLU A 691 -5.86 -3.27 -13.57
N GLN A 692 -6.46 -4.30 -14.17
CA GLN A 692 -7.65 -4.16 -15.03
C GLN A 692 -8.97 -4.19 -14.23
N ARG A 693 -8.93 -4.58 -12.94
CA ARG A 693 -10.14 -4.70 -12.11
C ARG A 693 -10.88 -3.39 -11.95
N GLY A 694 -10.17 -2.26 -11.94
CA GLY A 694 -10.78 -0.92 -11.92
C GLY A 694 -11.83 -0.78 -13.00
N LYS A 695 -11.41 -0.93 -14.26
CA LYS A 695 -12.23 -0.76 -15.45
C LYS A 695 -13.40 -1.73 -15.49
N ILE A 696 -13.13 -2.99 -15.18
CA ILE A 696 -14.14 -4.05 -15.27
C ILE A 696 -15.17 -3.96 -14.15
N GLN A 697 -14.74 -3.69 -12.91
CA GLN A 697 -15.68 -3.50 -11.79
C GLN A 697 -16.47 -2.20 -11.94
N GLY A 698 -15.90 -1.15 -12.52
CA GLY A 698 -16.65 0.07 -12.86
C GLY A 698 -17.79 -0.17 -13.85
N ILE A 699 -17.55 -0.94 -14.91
CA ILE A 699 -18.59 -1.34 -15.88
C ILE A 699 -19.67 -2.22 -15.21
N THR A 700 -19.23 -3.15 -14.36
CA THR A 700 -20.12 -4.03 -13.60
C THR A 700 -20.97 -3.22 -12.61
N GLY A 701 -20.40 -2.21 -11.96
CA GLY A 701 -21.10 -1.25 -11.10
C GLY A 701 -22.12 -0.41 -11.85
N ALA A 702 -21.82 0.02 -13.07
CA ALA A 702 -22.80 0.69 -13.92
C ALA A 702 -23.99 -0.22 -14.27
N THR A 703 -23.75 -1.52 -14.46
CA THR A 703 -24.81 -2.49 -14.72
C THR A 703 -25.76 -2.64 -13.52
N VAL A 704 -25.21 -2.63 -12.30
CA VAL A 704 -26.01 -2.60 -11.06
C VAL A 704 -26.91 -1.37 -11.02
N GLY A 705 -26.34 -0.18 -11.29
CA GLY A 705 -27.12 1.06 -11.35
C GLY A 705 -28.23 0.98 -12.40
N LEU A 706 -27.93 0.47 -13.60
CA LEU A 706 -28.94 0.33 -14.65
C LEU A 706 -30.13 -0.54 -14.20
N GLY A 707 -29.88 -1.66 -13.52
CA GLY A 707 -30.96 -2.52 -13.02
C GLY A 707 -31.77 -1.90 -11.89
N ASN A 708 -31.14 -1.10 -11.03
CA ASN A 708 -31.85 -0.31 -10.02
C ASN A 708 -32.83 0.70 -10.63
N ILE A 709 -32.54 1.21 -11.84
CA ILE A 709 -33.49 2.05 -12.61
C ILE A 709 -34.54 1.16 -13.28
N LEU A 710 -34.12 0.19 -14.09
CA LEU A 710 -35.04 -0.57 -14.94
C LEU A 710 -36.07 -1.39 -14.14
N GLY A 711 -35.70 -1.90 -12.97
CA GLY A 711 -36.60 -2.70 -12.12
C GLY A 711 -37.93 -2.02 -11.84
N PRO A 712 -37.95 -0.88 -11.13
CA PRO A 712 -39.18 -0.13 -10.84
C PRO A 712 -39.98 0.26 -12.08
N PHE A 713 -39.32 0.66 -13.17
CA PHE A 713 -40.01 1.05 -14.41
C PHE A 713 -40.69 -0.13 -15.12
N ILE A 714 -39.99 -1.27 -15.24
CA ILE A 714 -40.54 -2.50 -15.84
C ILE A 714 -41.71 -3.00 -14.99
N ALA A 715 -41.53 -3.04 -13.67
CA ALA A 715 -42.57 -3.46 -12.75
C ALA A 715 -43.81 -2.56 -12.84
N ALA A 716 -43.64 -1.23 -12.77
CA ALA A 716 -44.75 -0.29 -12.89
C ALA A 716 -45.48 -0.40 -14.24
N GLY A 717 -44.74 -0.52 -15.36
CA GLY A 717 -45.34 -0.64 -16.69
C GLY A 717 -46.14 -1.94 -16.89
N ILE A 718 -45.70 -3.05 -16.27
CA ILE A 718 -46.46 -4.32 -16.27
C ILE A 718 -47.70 -4.19 -15.39
N MET A 719 -47.58 -3.57 -14.21
CA MET A 719 -48.69 -3.35 -13.28
C MET A 719 -49.83 -2.50 -13.89
N GLU A 720 -49.51 -1.58 -14.79
CA GLU A 720 -50.53 -0.76 -15.49
C GLU A 720 -51.37 -1.59 -16.49
N ARG A 721 -50.84 -2.69 -17.02
CA ARG A 721 -51.45 -3.46 -18.13
C ARG A 721 -51.87 -4.88 -17.74
N SER A 722 -51.30 -5.42 -16.67
CA SER A 722 -51.45 -6.81 -16.22
C SER A 722 -51.41 -6.89 -14.69
N SER A 723 -51.39 -8.11 -14.15
CA SER A 723 -51.21 -8.34 -12.71
C SER A 723 -49.73 -8.34 -12.30
N TRP A 724 -49.48 -8.21 -11.00
CA TRP A 724 -48.13 -8.29 -10.42
C TRP A 724 -47.41 -9.61 -10.72
N ARG A 725 -48.16 -10.69 -10.99
CA ARG A 725 -47.61 -12.00 -11.41
C ARG A 725 -46.88 -11.92 -12.74
N GLY A 726 -47.30 -11.00 -13.63
CA GLY A 726 -46.66 -10.75 -14.93
C GLY A 726 -45.21 -10.29 -14.82
N PHE A 727 -44.84 -9.60 -13.73
CA PHE A 727 -43.45 -9.21 -13.49
C PHE A 727 -42.55 -10.43 -13.28
N PHE A 728 -43.00 -11.38 -12.44
CA PHE A 728 -42.27 -12.62 -12.19
C PHE A 728 -42.25 -13.58 -13.40
N TRP A 729 -43.32 -13.59 -14.20
CA TRP A 729 -43.35 -14.33 -15.48
C TRP A 729 -42.37 -13.76 -16.52
N LEU A 730 -42.04 -12.48 -16.46
CA LEU A 730 -40.98 -11.90 -17.30
C LEU A 730 -39.59 -12.27 -16.78
N LEU A 731 -39.37 -12.20 -15.47
CA LEU A 731 -38.07 -12.49 -14.87
C LEU A 731 -37.65 -13.95 -15.02
N THR A 732 -38.59 -14.89 -14.85
CA THR A 732 -38.31 -16.34 -14.91
C THR A 732 -37.57 -16.78 -16.20
N PRO A 733 -38.07 -16.54 -17.43
CA PRO A 733 -37.39 -16.95 -18.65
C PRO A 733 -36.05 -16.22 -18.86
N LEU A 734 -35.93 -14.98 -18.39
CA LEU A 734 -34.65 -14.25 -18.43
C LEU A 734 -33.63 -14.85 -17.45
N SER A 735 -34.08 -15.26 -16.26
CA SER A 735 -33.23 -15.92 -15.24
C SER A 735 -32.76 -17.27 -15.76
N PHE A 736 -33.63 -18.03 -16.42
CA PHE A 736 -33.26 -19.26 -17.10
C PHE A 736 -32.25 -19.01 -18.23
N LEU A 737 -32.48 -18.01 -19.08
CA LEU A 737 -31.56 -17.65 -20.16
C LEU A 737 -30.18 -17.28 -19.61
N THR A 738 -30.09 -16.48 -18.54
CA THR A 738 -28.79 -16.14 -17.93
C THR A 738 -28.07 -17.36 -17.35
N ALA A 739 -28.79 -18.33 -16.79
CA ALA A 739 -28.22 -19.61 -16.35
C ALA A 739 -27.67 -20.44 -17.52
N VAL A 740 -28.40 -20.49 -18.64
CA VAL A 740 -27.97 -21.17 -19.88
C VAL A 740 -26.75 -20.50 -20.49
N LEU A 741 -26.76 -19.16 -20.62
CA LEU A 741 -25.60 -18.40 -21.09
C LEU A 741 -24.38 -18.64 -20.19
N SER A 742 -24.58 -18.67 -18.87
CA SER A 742 -23.53 -18.96 -17.90
C SER A 742 -22.97 -20.37 -18.05
N PHE A 743 -23.81 -21.36 -18.41
CA PHE A 743 -23.38 -22.71 -18.70
C PHE A 743 -22.45 -22.78 -19.93
N PHE A 744 -22.73 -22.04 -21.00
CA PHE A 744 -21.90 -22.08 -22.20
C PHE A 744 -20.66 -21.17 -22.12
N PHE A 745 -20.79 -19.99 -21.52
CA PHE A 745 -19.81 -18.91 -21.66
C PHE A 745 -18.92 -18.66 -20.44
N LEU A 746 -19.28 -19.15 -19.25
CA LEU A 746 -18.36 -19.04 -18.10
C LEU A 746 -17.24 -20.09 -18.17
N PRO A 747 -15.99 -19.68 -17.86
CA PRO A 747 -14.87 -20.60 -17.81
C PRO A 747 -15.10 -21.65 -16.72
N SER A 748 -14.78 -22.90 -17.05
CA SER A 748 -14.84 -24.01 -16.09
C SER A 748 -13.42 -24.47 -15.78
N LYS A 749 -13.05 -24.45 -14.50
CA LYS A 749 -11.92 -25.21 -13.96
C LYS A 749 -12.51 -26.20 -12.95
N PRO A 750 -12.54 -27.52 -13.27
CA PRO A 750 -13.12 -28.49 -12.36
C PRO A 750 -12.29 -28.56 -11.06
N PRO A 751 -12.92 -28.67 -9.89
CA PRO A 751 -12.21 -28.77 -8.62
C PRO A 751 -11.39 -30.08 -8.55
N THR A 752 -10.23 -30.03 -7.90
CA THR A 752 -9.30 -31.17 -7.74
C THR A 752 -9.74 -32.18 -6.67
N ILE A 753 -10.64 -31.78 -5.77
CA ILE A 753 -11.16 -32.62 -4.69
C ILE A 753 -12.46 -33.30 -5.09
N SER A 754 -12.66 -34.54 -4.62
CA SER A 754 -13.91 -35.28 -4.84
C SER A 754 -15.09 -34.58 -4.16
N PHE A 755 -16.28 -34.67 -4.76
CA PHE A 755 -17.52 -34.06 -4.23
C PHE A 755 -17.79 -34.46 -2.77
N LYS A 756 -17.54 -35.73 -2.41
CA LYS A 756 -17.72 -36.25 -1.05
C LYS A 756 -16.75 -35.62 -0.05
N GLU A 757 -15.49 -35.43 -0.47
CA GLU A 757 -14.46 -34.78 0.34
C GLU A 757 -14.73 -33.27 0.50
N GLY A 758 -15.24 -32.64 -0.56
CA GLY A 758 -15.67 -31.24 -0.53
C GLY A 758 -16.77 -30.97 0.49
N ILE A 759 -17.82 -31.81 0.53
CA ILE A 759 -18.91 -31.68 1.51
C ILE A 759 -18.39 -31.78 2.94
N THR A 760 -17.44 -32.68 3.21
CA THR A 760 -16.90 -32.86 4.57
C THR A 760 -16.01 -31.70 5.06
N LYS A 761 -15.51 -30.86 4.13
CA LYS A 761 -14.66 -29.71 4.46
C LYS A 761 -15.44 -28.42 4.72
N ILE A 762 -16.72 -28.37 4.34
CA ILE A 762 -17.59 -27.21 4.61
C ILE A 762 -17.96 -27.19 6.10
N ASP A 763 -17.85 -26.00 6.71
CA ASP A 763 -18.28 -25.78 8.08
C ASP A 763 -19.81 -25.65 8.18
N TRP A 764 -20.51 -26.79 8.18
CA TRP A 764 -21.97 -26.83 8.30
C TRP A 764 -22.47 -26.36 9.67
N VAL A 765 -21.68 -26.56 10.73
CA VAL A 765 -22.02 -26.11 12.08
C VAL A 765 -21.95 -24.59 12.14
N GLY A 766 -20.83 -23.99 11.72
CA GLY A 766 -20.68 -22.54 11.63
C GLY A 766 -21.73 -21.91 10.71
N SER A 767 -22.04 -22.54 9.57
CA SER A 767 -23.09 -22.10 8.64
C SER A 767 -24.49 -22.09 9.28
N TRP A 768 -24.83 -23.12 10.05
CA TRP A 768 -26.12 -23.21 10.71
C TRP A 768 -26.24 -22.24 11.89
N VAL A 769 -25.22 -22.18 12.75
CA VAL A 769 -25.19 -21.28 13.91
C VAL A 769 -25.23 -19.81 13.47
N SER A 770 -24.44 -19.43 12.45
CA SER A 770 -24.48 -18.09 11.88
C SER A 770 -25.82 -17.79 11.21
N GLY A 771 -26.35 -18.72 10.41
CA GLY A 771 -27.65 -18.55 9.74
C GLY A 771 -28.79 -18.31 10.71
N VAL A 772 -28.92 -19.15 11.75
CA VAL A 772 -29.94 -18.99 12.80
C VAL A 772 -29.70 -17.71 13.59
N GLY A 773 -28.45 -17.42 13.97
CA GLY A 773 -28.10 -16.19 14.70
C GLY A 773 -28.46 -14.92 13.92
N ILE A 774 -28.10 -14.85 12.64
CA ILE A 774 -28.40 -13.71 11.76
C ILE A 774 -29.90 -13.55 11.57
N VAL A 775 -30.65 -14.64 11.35
CA VAL A 775 -32.12 -14.59 11.24
C VAL A 775 -32.74 -14.01 12.53
N LEU A 776 -32.35 -14.54 13.69
CA LEU A 776 -32.87 -14.09 14.99
C LEU A 776 -32.47 -12.64 15.31
N LEU A 777 -31.32 -12.16 14.83
CA LEU A 777 -30.96 -10.75 14.95
C LEU A 777 -31.74 -9.86 13.99
N LEU A 778 -31.84 -10.26 12.72
CA LEU A 778 -32.39 -9.39 11.67
C LEU A 778 -33.92 -9.31 11.68
N ILE A 779 -34.64 -10.32 12.17
CA ILE A 779 -36.10 -10.26 12.32
C ILE A 779 -36.54 -9.09 13.24
N PRO A 780 -36.10 -9.00 14.51
CA PRO A 780 -36.49 -7.90 15.38
C PRO A 780 -35.87 -6.57 14.95
N ILE A 781 -34.67 -6.56 14.34
CA ILE A 781 -34.09 -5.33 13.77
C ILE A 781 -35.00 -4.80 12.65
N SER A 782 -35.39 -5.64 11.69
CA SER A 782 -36.16 -5.20 10.52
C SER A 782 -37.65 -4.97 10.82
N GLY A 783 -38.17 -5.53 11.91
CA GLY A 783 -39.60 -5.50 12.27
C GLY A 783 -39.95 -4.84 13.61
N GLY A 784 -38.94 -4.41 14.38
CA GLY A 784 -39.13 -3.78 15.68
C GLY A 784 -39.80 -2.41 15.57
N GLY A 785 -40.76 -2.12 16.44
CA GLY A 785 -41.55 -0.89 16.45
C GLY A 785 -42.75 -0.88 15.49
N SER A 786 -42.75 -1.75 14.48
CA SER A 786 -43.84 -1.90 13.50
C SER A 786 -44.68 -3.16 13.76
N TYR A 787 -44.05 -4.34 13.76
CA TYR A 787 -44.73 -5.63 13.95
C TYR A 787 -44.64 -6.14 15.38
N PHE A 788 -43.53 -5.85 16.04
CA PHE A 788 -43.26 -6.25 17.42
C PHE A 788 -42.87 -5.02 18.22
N SER A 789 -43.38 -4.88 19.44
CA SER A 789 -42.85 -3.86 20.35
C SER A 789 -41.39 -4.18 20.66
N TRP A 790 -40.54 -3.15 20.74
CA TRP A 790 -39.14 -3.33 21.15
C TRP A 790 -39.03 -3.93 22.55
N ASP A 791 -39.98 -3.58 23.44
CA ASP A 791 -40.05 -4.06 24.82
C ASP A 791 -40.72 -5.45 24.93
N SER A 792 -41.15 -6.06 23.83
CA SER A 792 -41.78 -7.38 23.84
C SER A 792 -40.77 -8.46 24.27
N PRO A 793 -41.17 -9.41 25.14
CA PRO A 793 -40.33 -10.57 25.49
C PRO A 793 -39.82 -11.32 24.26
N LEU A 794 -40.60 -11.35 23.17
CA LEU A 794 -40.22 -12.00 21.92
C LEU A 794 -39.04 -11.28 21.24
N SER A 795 -39.09 -9.95 21.14
CA SER A 795 -38.04 -9.14 20.52
C SER A 795 -36.73 -9.24 21.30
N ILE A 796 -36.81 -9.14 22.64
CA ILE A 796 -35.65 -9.27 23.52
C ILE A 796 -35.05 -10.68 23.44
N SER A 797 -35.90 -11.72 23.42
CA SER A 797 -35.44 -13.11 23.29
C SER A 797 -34.72 -13.35 21.96
N PHE A 798 -35.26 -12.84 20.85
CA PHE A 798 -34.61 -12.96 19.54
C PHE A 798 -33.25 -12.26 19.48
N LEU A 799 -33.15 -11.04 20.02
CA LEU A 799 -31.88 -10.31 20.09
C LEU A 799 -30.86 -10.99 21.01
N ALA A 800 -31.29 -11.45 22.20
CA ALA A 800 -30.40 -12.10 23.16
C ALA A 800 -29.89 -13.46 22.67
N VAL A 801 -30.78 -14.30 22.14
CA VAL A 801 -30.42 -15.62 21.60
C VAL A 801 -29.62 -15.46 20.32
N GLY A 802 -30.06 -14.58 19.41
CA GLY A 802 -29.35 -14.29 18.16
C GLY A 802 -27.94 -13.74 18.40
N GLY A 803 -27.80 -12.80 19.34
CA GLY A 803 -26.50 -12.25 19.74
C GLY A 803 -25.60 -13.32 20.36
N SER A 804 -26.15 -14.16 21.23
CA SER A 804 -25.40 -15.28 21.85
C SER A 804 -24.92 -16.30 20.80
N LEU A 805 -25.77 -16.66 19.83
CA LEU A 805 -25.41 -17.54 18.73
C LEU A 805 -24.37 -16.92 17.80
N PHE A 806 -24.45 -15.61 17.54
CA PHE A 806 -23.46 -14.92 16.72
C PHE A 806 -22.09 -14.86 17.42
N LEU A 807 -22.05 -14.62 18.74
CA LEU A 807 -20.82 -14.72 19.53
C LEU A 807 -20.27 -16.14 19.57
N ALA A 808 -21.14 -17.16 19.70
CA ALA A 808 -20.76 -18.56 19.63
C ALA A 808 -20.19 -18.92 18.25
N PHE A 809 -20.76 -18.38 17.17
CA PHE A 809 -20.24 -18.53 15.81
C PHE A 809 -18.82 -17.94 15.68
N ILE A 810 -18.58 -16.72 16.19
CA ILE A 810 -17.23 -16.13 16.16
C ILE A 810 -16.24 -17.00 16.96
N GLY A 811 -16.64 -17.49 18.14
CA GLY A 811 -15.81 -18.40 18.94
C GLY A 811 -15.52 -19.74 18.25
N TRP A 812 -16.50 -20.28 17.53
CA TRP A 812 -16.37 -21.50 16.73
C TRP A 812 -15.41 -21.31 15.55
N GLU A 813 -15.59 -20.24 14.79
CA GLU A 813 -14.73 -19.88 13.66
C GLU A 813 -13.28 -19.61 14.10
N TRP A 814 -13.08 -19.06 15.30
CA TRP A 814 -11.75 -18.80 15.82
C TRP A 814 -10.96 -20.07 16.19
N LYS A 815 -11.63 -21.10 16.73
CA LYS A 815 -10.95 -22.25 17.36
C LYS A 815 -11.21 -23.62 16.72
N MET A 816 -12.37 -23.83 16.11
CA MET A 816 -12.85 -25.17 15.71
C MET A 816 -12.97 -25.35 14.19
N ALA A 817 -13.25 -24.28 13.44
CA ALA A 817 -13.47 -24.36 12.01
C ALA A 817 -12.18 -24.67 11.22
N LYS A 818 -12.18 -25.77 10.45
CA LYS A 818 -11.07 -26.14 9.57
C LYS A 818 -10.96 -25.24 8.34
N LEU A 819 -12.12 -24.87 7.78
CA LEU A 819 -12.26 -23.98 6.64
C LEU A 819 -13.23 -22.83 6.99
N PRO A 820 -12.78 -21.86 7.80
CA PRO A 820 -13.63 -20.81 8.37
C PRO A 820 -14.28 -19.93 7.30
N MET A 821 -15.58 -19.63 7.43
CA MET A 821 -16.30 -18.69 6.57
C MET A 821 -15.90 -17.23 6.84
N MET A 822 -15.46 -16.93 8.07
CA MET A 822 -14.97 -15.63 8.52
C MET A 822 -13.67 -15.80 9.30
N PRO A 823 -12.53 -16.03 8.61
CA PRO A 823 -11.25 -16.27 9.26
C PRO A 823 -10.84 -15.05 10.07
N VAL A 824 -10.73 -15.16 11.38
CA VAL A 824 -10.46 -14.03 12.30
C VAL A 824 -9.12 -13.33 11.98
N ASP A 825 -8.17 -14.06 11.38
CA ASP A 825 -6.89 -13.49 10.96
C ASP A 825 -7.00 -12.41 9.89
N ILE A 826 -8.07 -12.36 9.08
CA ILE A 826 -8.25 -11.28 8.10
C ILE A 826 -8.36 -9.91 8.78
N TYR A 827 -8.84 -9.90 10.03
CA TYR A 827 -9.03 -8.67 10.81
C TYR A 827 -7.76 -8.16 11.47
N LYS A 828 -6.67 -8.94 11.47
CA LYS A 828 -5.34 -8.49 11.92
C LYS A 828 -4.75 -7.42 10.98
N ASN A 829 -5.16 -7.44 9.71
CA ASN A 829 -4.79 -6.39 8.76
C ASN A 829 -5.69 -5.16 8.96
N SER A 830 -5.10 -4.06 9.43
CA SER A 830 -5.84 -2.82 9.74
C SER A 830 -6.57 -2.25 8.52
N SER A 831 -5.99 -2.33 7.32
CA SER A 831 -6.61 -1.86 6.09
C SER A 831 -7.87 -2.65 5.75
N ILE A 832 -7.82 -3.99 5.84
CA ILE A 832 -9.00 -4.84 5.58
C ILE A 832 -10.11 -4.55 6.60
N SER A 833 -9.78 -4.46 7.89
CA SER A 833 -10.73 -4.18 8.96
C SER A 833 -11.45 -2.85 8.78
N ILE A 834 -10.71 -1.77 8.50
CA ILE A 834 -11.29 -0.45 8.24
C ILE A 834 -12.25 -0.50 7.04
N MET A 835 -11.86 -1.18 5.97
CA MET A 835 -12.67 -1.30 4.76
C MET A 835 -13.94 -2.15 4.95
N LEU A 836 -13.88 -3.22 5.75
CA LEU A 836 -15.07 -4.02 6.09
C LEU A 836 -16.04 -3.23 6.97
N ALA A 837 -15.55 -2.53 7.98
CA ALA A 837 -16.35 -1.63 8.82
C ALA A 837 -16.98 -0.49 7.98
N GLN A 838 -16.22 0.07 7.05
CA GLN A 838 -16.71 1.06 6.10
C GLN A 838 -17.83 0.52 5.19
N ASN A 839 -17.79 -0.76 4.78
CA ASN A 839 -18.87 -1.36 3.99
C ASN A 839 -20.16 -1.55 4.79
N PHE A 840 -20.06 -1.79 6.10
CA PHE A 840 -21.24 -1.80 6.98
C PHE A 840 -21.95 -0.44 6.97
N LEU A 841 -21.20 0.65 7.17
CA LEU A 841 -21.74 2.01 7.14
C LEU A 841 -22.29 2.38 5.76
N LEU A 842 -21.56 2.02 4.68
CA LEU A 842 -22.04 2.19 3.32
C LEU A 842 -23.39 1.50 3.11
N GLY A 843 -23.51 0.25 3.58
CA GLY A 843 -24.74 -0.51 3.51
C GLY A 843 -25.89 0.21 4.21
N ALA A 844 -25.65 0.67 5.44
CA ALA A 844 -26.64 1.37 6.26
C ALA A 844 -27.21 2.59 5.55
N VAL A 845 -26.34 3.50 5.09
CA VAL A 845 -26.77 4.75 4.43
C VAL A 845 -27.38 4.46 3.06
N TYR A 846 -26.73 3.64 2.23
CA TYR A 846 -27.21 3.39 0.87
C TYR A 846 -28.61 2.78 0.84
N GLN A 847 -28.87 1.80 1.70
CA GLN A 847 -30.16 1.11 1.74
C GLN A 847 -31.28 2.04 2.21
N SER A 848 -31.00 2.93 3.17
CA SER A 848 -31.93 3.95 3.63
C SER A 848 -32.31 4.93 2.50
N TYR A 849 -31.35 5.42 1.72
CA TYR A 849 -31.64 6.28 0.56
C TYR A 849 -32.48 5.57 -0.50
N LEU A 850 -32.20 4.28 -0.76
CA LEU A 850 -32.91 3.48 -1.76
C LEU A 850 -34.40 3.32 -1.42
N TYR A 851 -34.74 3.17 -0.15
CA TYR A 851 -36.13 2.95 0.29
C TYR A 851 -36.88 4.24 0.66
N TYR A 852 -36.22 5.19 1.35
CA TYR A 852 -36.92 6.36 1.91
C TYR A 852 -36.99 7.56 0.98
N VAL A 853 -36.11 7.69 -0.03
CA VAL A 853 -36.24 8.76 -1.03
C VAL A 853 -37.52 8.60 -1.87
N PRO A 854 -37.85 7.40 -2.40
CA PRO A 854 -39.14 7.20 -3.07
C PRO A 854 -40.34 7.51 -2.15
N LEU A 855 -40.26 7.16 -0.86
CA LEU A 855 -41.33 7.47 0.11
C LEU A 855 -41.47 8.98 0.36
N TYR A 856 -40.37 9.72 0.43
CA TYR A 856 -40.38 11.19 0.49
C TYR A 856 -41.08 11.83 -0.74
N LEU A 857 -40.89 11.25 -1.92
CA LEU A 857 -41.54 11.74 -3.15
C LEU A 857 -43.02 11.35 -3.24
N GLN A 858 -43.40 10.19 -2.70
CA GLN A 858 -44.78 9.69 -2.76
C GLN A 858 -45.66 10.24 -1.62
N ASN A 859 -45.14 10.36 -0.40
CA ASN A 859 -45.92 10.74 0.78
C ASN A 859 -46.02 12.28 0.93
N PRO A 860 -44.94 13.05 1.23
CA PRO A 860 -45.01 14.52 1.27
C PRO A 860 -45.41 15.20 -0.05
N HIS A 861 -44.84 14.76 -1.17
CA HIS A 861 -44.98 15.39 -2.49
C HIS A 861 -46.17 14.87 -3.32
N GLN A 862 -46.76 13.74 -2.92
CA GLN A 862 -47.92 13.14 -3.59
C GLN A 862 -47.66 12.79 -5.07
N TYR A 863 -46.40 12.52 -5.44
CA TYR A 863 -46.08 12.10 -6.80
C TYR A 863 -46.45 10.64 -7.03
N SER A 864 -46.86 10.32 -8.27
CA SER A 864 -47.11 8.94 -8.68
C SER A 864 -45.83 8.10 -8.61
N ALA A 865 -45.95 6.77 -8.46
CA ALA A 865 -44.81 5.87 -8.44
C ALA A 865 -43.89 6.05 -9.68
N MET A 866 -44.49 6.21 -10.86
CA MET A 866 -43.77 6.47 -12.11
C MET A 866 -42.99 7.81 -12.08
N LYS A 867 -43.62 8.87 -11.56
CA LYS A 867 -42.97 10.18 -11.44
C LYS A 867 -41.85 10.15 -10.40
N SER A 868 -42.04 9.47 -9.27
CA SER A 868 -41.02 9.29 -8.24
C SER A 868 -39.82 8.48 -8.76
N ALA A 869 -40.06 7.42 -9.54
CA ALA A 869 -39.00 6.67 -10.21
C ALA A 869 -38.21 7.55 -11.20
N ALA A 870 -38.89 8.40 -11.97
CA ALA A 870 -38.24 9.33 -12.88
C ALA A 870 -37.36 10.37 -12.18
N ILE A 871 -37.79 10.89 -11.03
CA ILE A 871 -37.03 11.85 -10.21
C ILE A 871 -35.85 11.18 -9.49
N TYR A 872 -35.90 9.88 -9.26
CA TYR A 872 -34.81 9.10 -8.67
C TYR A 872 -33.68 8.78 -9.67
N THR A 873 -33.98 8.76 -10.98
CA THR A 873 -33.03 8.46 -12.07
C THR A 873 -31.71 9.24 -12.00
N PRO A 874 -31.66 10.55 -11.70
CA PRO A 874 -30.40 11.30 -11.59
C PRO A 874 -29.39 10.71 -10.59
N LEU A 875 -29.85 10.19 -9.45
CA LEU A 875 -28.98 9.53 -8.47
C LEU A 875 -28.27 8.34 -9.11
N VAL A 876 -29.06 7.47 -9.73
CA VAL A 876 -28.53 6.22 -10.24
C VAL A 876 -27.72 6.45 -11.51
N ALA A 877 -28.12 7.39 -12.37
CA ALA A 877 -27.35 7.79 -13.55
C ALA A 877 -25.98 8.37 -13.15
N ALA A 878 -25.94 9.27 -12.16
CA ALA A 878 -24.68 9.80 -11.64
C ALA A 878 -23.82 8.71 -10.99
N GLN A 879 -24.43 7.78 -10.25
CA GLN A 879 -23.75 6.60 -9.70
C GLN A 879 -23.11 5.74 -10.80
N MET A 880 -23.82 5.47 -11.90
CA MET A 880 -23.30 4.70 -13.03
C MET A 880 -22.10 5.39 -13.67
N ILE A 881 -22.24 6.69 -14.00
CA ILE A 881 -21.16 7.47 -14.64
C ILE A 881 -19.93 7.53 -13.72
N ALA A 882 -20.14 7.85 -12.44
CA ALA A 882 -19.06 7.92 -11.45
C ALA A 882 -18.39 6.55 -11.24
N SER A 883 -19.14 5.45 -11.28
CA SER A 883 -18.56 4.09 -11.18
C SER A 883 -17.68 3.73 -12.37
N VAL A 884 -18.06 4.11 -13.59
CA VAL A 884 -17.21 3.92 -14.78
C VAL A 884 -15.98 4.82 -14.71
N CYS A 885 -16.16 6.11 -14.43
CA CYS A 885 -15.06 7.09 -14.36
C CYS A 885 -14.04 6.71 -13.28
N SER A 886 -14.49 6.34 -12.09
CA SER A 886 -13.62 5.87 -11.01
C SER A 886 -12.87 4.59 -11.40
N GLY A 887 -13.55 3.64 -12.05
CA GLY A 887 -12.92 2.42 -12.56
C GLY A 887 -11.81 2.68 -13.59
N GLN A 888 -12.04 3.59 -14.53
CA GLN A 888 -11.01 4.02 -15.49
C GLN A 888 -9.85 4.71 -14.78
N TYR A 889 -10.15 5.62 -13.85
CA TYR A 889 -9.13 6.34 -13.08
C TYR A 889 -8.20 5.38 -12.33
N ILE A 890 -8.78 4.43 -11.61
CA ILE A 890 -8.03 3.41 -10.85
C ILE A 890 -7.16 2.58 -11.80
N SER A 891 -7.67 2.21 -12.97
CA SER A 891 -6.91 1.38 -13.92
C SER A 891 -5.74 2.14 -14.57
N HIS A 892 -5.91 3.44 -14.82
CA HIS A 892 -4.88 4.27 -15.46
C HIS A 892 -3.83 4.77 -14.45
N ARG A 893 -4.24 5.11 -13.23
CA ARG A 893 -3.36 5.70 -12.22
C ARG A 893 -2.87 4.69 -11.19
N LEU A 894 -3.45 3.48 -11.16
CA LEU A 894 -3.19 2.43 -10.18
C LEU A 894 -3.42 2.89 -8.73
N ARG A 895 -4.41 3.77 -8.54
CA ARG A 895 -4.74 4.41 -7.25
C ARG A 895 -6.22 4.43 -6.98
N TYR A 896 -6.64 3.83 -5.87
CA TYR A 896 -8.02 3.83 -5.39
C TYR A 896 -8.27 4.81 -4.23
N GLY A 897 -7.23 5.18 -3.46
CA GLY A 897 -7.40 6.00 -2.24
C GLY A 897 -7.98 7.39 -2.52
N GLU A 898 -7.47 8.06 -3.56
CA GLU A 898 -7.94 9.38 -4.00
C GLU A 898 -9.43 9.36 -4.38
N VAL A 899 -9.87 8.29 -5.07
CA VAL A 899 -11.25 8.09 -5.50
C VAL A 899 -12.18 7.88 -4.30
N LEU A 900 -11.76 7.09 -3.31
CA LEU A 900 -12.54 6.85 -2.10
C LEU A 900 -12.72 8.13 -1.28
N ILE A 901 -11.65 8.90 -1.08
CA ILE A 901 -11.70 10.18 -0.35
C ILE A 901 -12.64 11.15 -1.06
N PHE A 902 -12.51 11.28 -2.38
CA PHE A 902 -13.41 12.10 -3.19
C PHE A 902 -14.86 11.62 -3.07
N GLY A 903 -15.10 10.33 -3.20
CA GLY A 903 -16.43 9.74 -3.10
C GLY A 903 -17.11 10.01 -1.76
N PHE A 904 -16.39 9.88 -0.65
CA PHE A 904 -16.92 10.18 0.68
C PHE A 904 -17.21 11.66 0.86
N ALA A 905 -16.28 12.54 0.46
CA ALA A 905 -16.49 13.98 0.55
C ALA A 905 -17.73 14.44 -0.24
N VAL A 906 -17.91 13.90 -1.45
CA VAL A 906 -19.07 14.19 -2.31
C VAL A 906 -20.36 13.62 -1.73
N TRP A 907 -20.34 12.40 -1.20
CA TRP A 907 -21.54 11.82 -0.61
C TRP A 907 -21.96 12.57 0.66
N THR A 908 -21.02 12.92 1.54
CA THR A 908 -21.30 13.75 2.72
C THR A 908 -21.86 15.12 2.34
N LEU A 909 -21.31 15.76 1.29
CA LEU A 909 -21.87 16.99 0.74
C LEU A 909 -23.31 16.79 0.25
N GLY A 910 -23.56 15.72 -0.52
CA GLY A 910 -24.90 15.40 -1.02
C GLY A 910 -25.91 15.14 0.09
N ALA A 911 -25.51 14.42 1.14
CA ALA A 911 -26.34 14.18 2.32
C ALA A 911 -26.63 15.49 3.08
N GLY A 912 -25.63 16.36 3.23
CA GLY A 912 -25.81 17.68 3.85
C GLY A 912 -26.76 18.58 3.04
N LEU A 913 -26.66 18.57 1.71
CA LEU A 913 -27.58 19.30 0.83
C LEU A 913 -29.00 18.75 0.89
N ALA A 914 -29.18 17.44 1.11
CA ALA A 914 -30.50 16.83 1.25
C ALA A 914 -31.27 17.36 2.47
N LEU A 915 -30.61 17.93 3.48
CA LEU A 915 -31.25 18.60 4.61
C LEU A 915 -31.97 19.91 4.22
N LEU A 916 -31.68 20.47 3.03
CA LEU A 916 -32.37 21.65 2.51
C LEU A 916 -33.68 21.31 1.79
N LEU A 917 -33.99 20.02 1.63
CA LEU A 917 -35.20 19.58 0.96
C LEU A 917 -36.43 19.88 1.82
N THR A 918 -37.42 20.52 1.20
CA THR A 918 -38.72 20.82 1.78
C THR A 918 -39.83 20.25 0.89
N ARG A 919 -41.08 20.38 1.34
CA ARG A 919 -42.26 19.99 0.54
C ARG A 919 -42.46 20.86 -0.70
N HIS A 920 -41.86 22.05 -0.74
CA HIS A 920 -41.96 22.99 -1.86
C HIS A 920 -40.75 22.99 -2.79
N SER A 921 -39.76 22.13 -2.52
CA SER A 921 -38.58 22.00 -3.36
C SER A 921 -38.94 21.61 -4.80
N SER A 922 -38.35 22.28 -5.77
CA SER A 922 -38.57 21.97 -7.18
C SER A 922 -37.92 20.63 -7.56
N ILE A 923 -38.49 19.97 -8.58
CA ILE A 923 -37.98 18.70 -9.10
C ILE A 923 -36.51 18.81 -9.54
N ALA A 924 -36.10 19.95 -10.09
CA ALA A 924 -34.73 20.20 -10.50
C ALA A 924 -33.75 20.21 -9.31
N VAL A 925 -34.10 20.86 -8.21
CA VAL A 925 -33.27 20.90 -7.00
C VAL A 925 -33.12 19.50 -6.41
N ILE A 926 -34.21 18.75 -6.32
CA ILE A 926 -34.19 17.36 -5.85
C ILE A 926 -33.27 16.51 -6.74
N GLY A 927 -33.43 16.61 -8.06
CA GLY A 927 -32.62 15.87 -9.02
C GLY A 927 -31.12 16.16 -8.94
N VAL A 928 -30.73 17.42 -8.74
CA VAL A 928 -29.31 17.83 -8.58
C VAL A 928 -28.73 17.24 -7.30
N ILE A 929 -29.41 17.37 -6.17
CA ILE A 929 -28.95 16.84 -4.88
C ILE A 929 -28.79 15.32 -4.95
N LEU A 930 -29.79 14.63 -5.51
CA LEU A 930 -29.76 13.19 -5.74
C LEU A 930 -28.60 12.79 -6.67
N GLY A 931 -28.30 13.57 -7.70
CA GLY A 931 -27.13 13.37 -8.57
C GLY A 931 -25.79 13.48 -7.83
N VAL A 932 -25.64 14.45 -6.91
CA VAL A 932 -24.44 14.57 -6.07
C VAL A 932 -24.27 13.34 -5.18
N VAL A 933 -25.35 12.90 -4.52
CA VAL A 933 -25.34 11.66 -3.72
C VAL A 933 -24.92 10.46 -4.59
N GLY A 934 -25.53 10.33 -5.77
CA GLY A 934 -25.21 9.28 -6.74
C GLY A 934 -23.74 9.24 -7.13
N MET A 935 -23.15 10.41 -7.43
CA MET A 935 -21.73 10.52 -7.78
C MET A 935 -20.83 10.02 -6.64
N GLY A 936 -21.14 10.36 -5.40
CA GLY A 936 -20.43 9.86 -4.22
C GLY A 936 -20.50 8.33 -4.10
N VAL A 937 -21.70 7.76 -4.20
CA VAL A 937 -21.92 6.30 -4.15
C VAL A 937 -21.11 5.58 -5.24
N GLY A 938 -21.12 6.08 -6.48
CA GLY A 938 -20.41 5.48 -7.61
C GLY A 938 -18.90 5.42 -7.40
N CYS A 939 -18.33 6.44 -6.76
CA CYS A 939 -16.90 6.53 -6.41
C CYS A 939 -16.50 5.68 -5.19
N ILE A 940 -17.43 5.07 -4.46
CA ILE A 940 -17.11 4.24 -3.30
C ILE A 940 -17.44 2.77 -3.56
N PHE A 941 -18.60 2.49 -4.16
CA PHE A 941 -19.17 1.14 -4.16
C PHE A 941 -18.25 0.07 -4.75
N GLN A 942 -17.76 0.26 -5.98
CA GLN A 942 -16.83 -0.65 -6.64
C GLN A 942 -15.36 -0.40 -6.27
N PRO A 943 -14.89 0.85 -6.12
CA PRO A 943 -13.52 1.14 -5.65
C PRO A 943 -13.13 0.45 -4.34
N THR A 944 -14.04 0.39 -3.35
CA THR A 944 -13.76 -0.32 -2.09
C THR A 944 -13.58 -1.83 -2.30
N LEU A 945 -14.33 -2.45 -3.22
CA LEU A 945 -14.15 -3.87 -3.56
C LEU A 945 -12.76 -4.12 -4.17
N ILE A 946 -12.32 -3.25 -5.08
CA ILE A 946 -10.99 -3.35 -5.71
C ILE A 946 -9.88 -3.22 -4.67
N ALA A 947 -10.02 -2.24 -3.76
CA ALA A 947 -9.05 -2.01 -2.71
C ALA A 947 -8.96 -3.18 -1.71
N LEU A 948 -10.08 -3.85 -1.38
CA LEU A 948 -10.05 -5.07 -0.56
C LEU A 948 -9.31 -6.19 -1.29
N GLN A 949 -9.58 -6.35 -2.58
CA GLN A 949 -8.91 -7.35 -3.41
C GLN A 949 -7.40 -7.10 -3.58
N ALA A 950 -6.95 -5.85 -3.46
CA ALA A 950 -5.53 -5.48 -3.51
C ALA A 950 -4.76 -5.87 -2.24
N HIS A 951 -5.41 -5.83 -1.07
CA HIS A 951 -4.81 -6.23 0.21
C HIS A 951 -5.04 -7.71 0.55
N SER A 952 -5.71 -8.46 -0.33
CA SER A 952 -6.11 -9.85 -0.08
C SER A 952 -5.15 -10.84 -0.75
N PRO A 953 -4.66 -11.86 -0.03
CA PRO A 953 -4.03 -13.02 -0.63
C PRO A 953 -4.96 -13.70 -1.63
N LYS A 954 -4.41 -14.29 -2.70
CA LYS A 954 -5.20 -14.96 -3.76
C LYS A 954 -6.12 -16.06 -3.19
N SER A 955 -5.62 -16.86 -2.24
CA SER A 955 -6.35 -17.98 -1.63
C SER A 955 -7.55 -17.58 -0.78
N ARG A 956 -7.58 -16.34 -0.23
CA ARG A 956 -8.67 -15.86 0.64
C ARG A 956 -9.58 -14.84 -0.04
N ARG A 957 -9.39 -14.60 -1.33
CA ARG A 957 -10.11 -13.55 -2.05
C ARG A 957 -11.63 -13.79 -2.09
N ALA A 958 -12.07 -15.01 -2.37
CA ALA A 958 -13.49 -15.36 -2.41
C ALA A 958 -14.18 -15.08 -1.06
N VAL A 959 -13.51 -15.42 0.03
CA VAL A 959 -13.97 -15.20 1.40
C VAL A 959 -14.03 -13.71 1.75
N ILE A 960 -13.02 -12.92 1.37
CA ILE A 960 -13.00 -11.48 1.66
C ILE A 960 -14.09 -10.73 0.88
N ILE A 961 -14.33 -11.09 -0.39
CA ILE A 961 -15.43 -10.53 -1.19
C ILE A 961 -16.79 -10.88 -0.55
N SER A 962 -16.95 -12.12 -0.10
CA SER A 962 -18.15 -12.61 0.57
C SER A 962 -18.42 -11.87 1.88
N ASN A 963 -17.39 -11.72 2.72
CA ASN A 963 -17.48 -10.97 3.98
C ASN A 963 -17.80 -9.50 3.72
N ARG A 964 -17.20 -8.86 2.71
CA ARG A 964 -17.55 -7.49 2.31
C ARG A 964 -19.03 -7.34 1.99
N ASN A 965 -19.59 -8.26 1.23
CA ASN A 965 -21.00 -8.23 0.88
C ASN A 965 -21.90 -8.51 2.08
N PHE A 966 -21.51 -9.44 2.97
CA PHE A 966 -22.18 -9.68 4.24
C PHE A 966 -22.25 -8.40 5.10
N TYR A 967 -21.11 -7.74 5.36
CA TYR A 967 -21.07 -6.49 6.15
C TYR A 967 -21.95 -5.41 5.54
N ARG A 968 -21.95 -5.28 4.21
CA ARG A 968 -22.84 -4.34 3.53
C ARG A 968 -24.32 -4.69 3.71
N CYS A 969 -24.69 -5.95 3.57
CA CYS A 969 -26.10 -6.37 3.69
C CYS A 969 -26.62 -6.25 5.13
N ILE A 970 -25.85 -6.69 6.12
CA ILE A 970 -26.22 -6.53 7.54
C ILE A 970 -26.26 -5.04 7.93
N GLY A 971 -25.31 -4.24 7.42
CA GLY A 971 -25.35 -2.77 7.56
C GLY A 971 -26.62 -2.17 6.97
N GLY A 972 -27.02 -2.59 5.77
CA GLY A 972 -28.26 -2.15 5.14
C GLY A 972 -29.53 -2.51 5.92
N ALA A 973 -29.59 -3.71 6.52
CA ALA A 973 -30.72 -4.11 7.37
C ALA A 973 -30.79 -3.26 8.64
N CYS A 974 -29.66 -3.03 9.32
CA CYS A 974 -29.58 -2.15 10.49
C CYS A 974 -29.91 -0.70 10.14
N GLY A 975 -29.41 -0.18 9.02
CA GLY A 975 -29.68 1.19 8.55
C GLY A 975 -31.15 1.41 8.25
N LEU A 976 -31.79 0.49 7.52
CA LEU A 976 -33.23 0.53 7.28
C LEU A 976 -34.05 0.52 8.58
N ALA A 977 -33.67 -0.31 9.54
CA ALA A 977 -34.34 -0.39 10.84
C ALA A 977 -34.25 0.92 11.64
N ILE A 978 -33.05 1.50 11.71
CA ILE A 978 -32.82 2.79 12.37
C ILE A 978 -33.64 3.88 11.67
N SER A 979 -33.58 3.94 10.34
CA SER A 979 -34.35 4.86 9.52
C SER A 979 -35.86 4.71 9.74
N ALA A 980 -36.37 3.47 9.83
CA ALA A 980 -37.77 3.20 10.14
C ALA A 980 -38.17 3.71 11.53
N ALA A 981 -37.36 3.42 12.54
CA ALA A 981 -37.60 3.82 13.93
C ALA A 981 -37.58 5.35 14.08
N VAL A 982 -36.61 6.04 13.47
CA VAL A 982 -36.52 7.51 13.47
C VAL A 982 -37.75 8.13 12.80
N LEU A 983 -38.13 7.61 11.62
CA LEU A 983 -39.29 8.13 10.89
C LEU A 983 -40.58 7.91 11.69
N GLN A 984 -40.77 6.73 12.28
CA GLN A 984 -41.95 6.42 13.09
C GLN A 984 -42.04 7.27 14.36
N ALA A 985 -40.92 7.44 15.08
CA ALA A 985 -40.86 8.26 16.30
C ALA A 985 -41.21 9.72 15.99
N GLN A 986 -40.62 10.27 14.92
CA GLN A 986 -40.90 11.64 14.50
C GLN A 986 -42.34 11.83 14.02
N LEU A 987 -42.88 10.86 13.30
CA LEU A 987 -44.26 10.88 12.83
C LEU A 987 -45.26 10.86 14.01
N ARG A 988 -45.02 10.03 15.04
CA ARG A 988 -45.83 10.04 16.29
C ARG A 988 -45.76 11.37 17.03
N ALA A 989 -44.60 12.02 17.01
CA ALA A 989 -44.39 13.30 17.69
C ALA A 989 -45.05 14.49 16.98
N THR A 990 -45.13 14.44 15.64
CA THR A 990 -45.59 15.56 14.81
C THR A 990 -47.03 15.44 14.31
N LEU A 991 -47.60 14.23 14.29
CA LEU A 991 -49.01 14.05 13.91
C LEU A 991 -49.97 14.67 14.93
N PRO A 992 -51.04 15.36 14.47
CA PRO A 992 -52.12 15.81 15.34
C PRO A 992 -52.77 14.64 16.10
N ALA A 993 -53.31 14.90 17.29
CA ALA A 993 -53.85 13.87 18.18
C ALA A 993 -54.89 12.96 17.51
N GLU A 994 -55.71 13.52 16.60
CA GLU A 994 -56.76 12.83 15.84
C GLU A 994 -56.23 11.83 14.80
N TYR A 995 -54.94 11.93 14.42
CA TYR A 995 -54.35 11.15 13.33
C TYR A 995 -53.17 10.28 13.78
N LYS A 996 -52.93 10.15 15.10
CA LYS A 996 -51.78 9.39 15.64
C LYS A 996 -51.77 7.92 15.20
N ASP A 997 -52.93 7.35 14.88
CA ASP A 997 -53.06 5.99 14.37
C ASP A 997 -52.35 5.80 13.01
N LEU A 998 -52.18 6.87 12.22
CA LEU A 998 -51.41 6.83 10.98
C LEU A 998 -49.93 6.52 11.20
N ALA A 999 -49.39 6.74 12.41
CA ALA A 999 -48.01 6.40 12.73
C ALA A 999 -47.77 4.90 12.92
N SER A 1000 -48.83 4.08 12.88
CA SER A 1000 -48.72 2.61 12.86
C SER A 1000 -48.27 2.07 11.50
N SER A 1001 -48.53 2.81 10.41
CA SER A 1001 -48.15 2.45 9.04
C SER A 1001 -47.37 3.59 8.38
N THR A 1002 -46.04 3.54 8.46
CA THR A 1002 -45.12 4.56 7.94
C THR A 1002 -44.88 4.50 6.42
N TYR A 1003 -45.33 3.44 5.75
CA TYR A 1003 -45.01 3.20 4.34
C TYR A 1003 -46.05 3.74 3.35
N VAL A 1004 -47.33 3.83 3.72
CA VAL A 1004 -48.40 4.24 2.80
C VAL A 1004 -49.33 5.24 3.48
N LEU A 1005 -49.45 6.43 2.91
CA LEU A 1005 -50.46 7.41 3.29
C LEU A 1005 -51.83 7.01 2.70
N PRO A 1006 -52.89 6.81 3.51
CA PRO A 1006 -54.23 6.50 3.02
C PRO A 1006 -54.77 7.58 2.07
N GLU A 1007 -55.52 7.20 1.04
CA GLU A 1007 -56.04 8.13 0.03
C GLU A 1007 -56.90 9.26 0.63
N SER A 1008 -57.66 8.95 1.68
CA SER A 1008 -58.47 9.93 2.42
C SER A 1008 -57.64 11.03 3.09
N MET A 1009 -56.38 10.75 3.45
CA MET A 1009 -55.50 11.65 4.19
C MET A 1009 -54.59 12.49 3.28
N ARG A 1010 -54.58 12.23 1.96
CA ARG A 1010 -53.78 12.95 0.96
C ARG A 1010 -54.14 14.44 0.81
N LYS A 1011 -55.25 14.88 1.39
CA LYS A 1011 -55.75 16.26 1.33
C LYS A 1011 -55.53 17.05 2.62
N VAL A 1012 -54.99 16.45 3.68
CA VAL A 1012 -54.82 17.09 5.00
C VAL A 1012 -53.40 17.69 5.11
N PRO A 1013 -53.23 19.03 5.09
CA PRO A 1013 -51.89 19.64 5.07
C PRO A 1013 -51.04 19.28 6.30
N ALA A 1014 -51.64 19.28 7.48
CA ALA A 1014 -50.94 18.95 8.73
C ALA A 1014 -50.36 17.52 8.74
N VAL A 1015 -51.02 16.57 8.08
CA VAL A 1015 -50.51 15.18 7.94
C VAL A 1015 -49.33 15.17 6.98
N LEU A 1016 -49.42 15.86 5.85
CA LEU A 1016 -48.34 15.92 4.86
C LEU A 1016 -47.08 16.62 5.40
N ASP A 1017 -47.26 17.63 6.24
CA ASP A 1017 -46.14 18.33 6.90
C ASP A 1017 -45.48 17.48 8.00
N ALA A 1018 -46.27 16.66 8.72
CA ALA A 1018 -45.73 15.66 9.65
C ALA A 1018 -44.88 14.59 8.92
N TYR A 1019 -45.35 14.08 7.78
CA TYR A 1019 -44.58 13.16 6.92
C TYR A 1019 -43.31 13.81 6.34
N MET A 1020 -43.37 15.10 6.01
CA MET A 1020 -42.20 15.88 5.58
C MET A 1020 -41.17 15.99 6.71
N SER A 1021 -41.61 16.35 7.93
CA SER A 1021 -40.73 16.43 9.11
C SER A 1021 -40.10 15.06 9.42
N ALA A 1022 -40.87 13.98 9.36
CA ALA A 1022 -40.37 12.63 9.56
C ALA A 1022 -39.34 12.20 8.49
N SER A 1023 -39.56 12.58 7.23
CA SER A 1023 -38.60 12.34 6.14
C SER A 1023 -37.31 13.14 6.34
N HIS A 1024 -37.41 14.38 6.83
CA HIS A 1024 -36.25 15.24 7.12
C HIS A 1024 -35.39 14.67 8.25
N SER A 1025 -36.00 14.21 9.35
CA SER A 1025 -35.27 13.55 10.44
C SER A 1025 -34.57 12.26 10.01
N ASN A 1026 -35.13 11.53 9.05
CA ASN A 1026 -34.51 10.33 8.48
C ASN A 1026 -33.27 10.66 7.62
N ILE A 1027 -33.35 11.72 6.82
CA ILE A 1027 -32.20 12.25 6.06
C ILE A 1027 -31.11 12.73 7.02
N LEU A 1028 -31.49 13.39 8.12
CA LEU A 1028 -30.57 13.82 9.18
C LEU A 1028 -29.87 12.64 9.87
N ALA A 1029 -30.58 11.55 10.16
CA ALA A 1029 -29.96 10.36 10.74
C ALA A 1029 -28.99 9.64 9.77
N SER A 1030 -29.10 9.93 8.47
CA SER A 1030 -28.23 9.39 7.42
C SER A 1030 -27.01 10.27 7.13
N TYR A 1031 -27.01 11.53 7.61
CA TYR A 1031 -25.91 12.49 7.56
C TYR A 1031 -24.99 12.29 8.76
#